data_AF-A0A176VXJ2-F1
#
_entry.id   AF-A0A176VXJ2-F1
#
_cell.length_a   1.000
_cell.length_b   1.000
_cell.length_c   1.000
_cell.angle_alpha   90.00
_cell.angle_beta   90.00
_cell.angle_gamma   90.00
#
_symmetry.space_group_name_H-M   'P 1'
#
loop_
_entity.id
_entity.type
_entity.pdbx_description
1 polymer ?
#
loop_
_entity_poly.entity_id
_entity_poly.type
_entity_poly.pdbx_seq_one_letter_code
_entity_poly.pdbx_strand_id
1 'polypeptide(L)'
;MGVMGVTLNSLEKDGDVNSASAYKTSAAEGFQSRSRAKPTIAISGLQIHGGSILSPKVSEFGRTASFGKPPLHKMISHPSADDLNNSYASYMGNSEGDSSEGECQQVHDSSRYGEAKHADEKFEQYGNDLHDQGPKFKRIEAGPEESETEDEDEDEDEEHVDWVYPEDKMSVQDMNYGVDSRDLGTSDDWIQRHPSLVRLTGRHPFNCEPPLSALMEHGFITPASIHYVRNHGYVPHGDWDNWKFEVSGLVKRPMKLSMQDLVTKFPQREFPCTLVCAGNRRKEQNMTAQSIGFNWGAAAVSTSVWKGVRLCEVLRYCGVMSRKKGARYVCFEGAETLPAAGGTNEIFRRPSSAVVVNQSINATGLGRRRVLYVDTPLSKSLDSSVSDRLREPWNDIRIRDASGGSWQLTQMLLTHCAIGQSAYAELYGTSLTIEKALDESCDVILAYQQNGRRLEPDHGYPLRMIIPGHIGGRMVKWLTSISVTSQESGNHYHYNDNRVLPSHVDAETAKAEGWWYKPDYIINELNINSVITTPAHNEVLPFDSIQKPYTVKGYAYTGNHAGLSLYFGNAEPRGGRKVTRVEVSLDAGETWRLCDIDRPERPTKHGRYWCWVLWELDVDVTDFLQSKELVVRAWDSALNTQADRLTWNVMGMMNNNWFRVKVQACKTAAGGIGLSFEHPTCPGNQAGGWMAKLKKGADSKAQQPVEPVPAKKTMVKSSSTPSFRQPTVRQISMIEVRRHTHSESAWIVVHGSVYDCTGFLQEHPGGVDSILLTAGTDATEEFDAIHSDKAKAMLEKYKIGELIAESEYDSFSACSTPEGSLRGGSNFKYLTPISELPPVLAKPVALNPKERISFQLVEKEKLSANICKLRFGLQSKEHILGLPVGKHVLIAANINNRLVMRAYTPVSCDKDVGYFDLLVKIYFKNESYPSGGLMSQHLDSLNIGESIMVKGPLGHIHYRGKGQFDVNNSPKQARKFAMVAGGTGITPIYQVIRAILEDPEDSTDISLIYCNRSESDIMLKDQLDEWQEKHSNFRVWYTVTGPVREGWKYGTGRMSESMMAEHLPPSAADTYAFICGPQTLENTSYDTLERLGYDRKFCFSF
;
A
#
# COMPACT_ATOMS: atom_id res chain seq x y z
N MET A 1 25.90 -25.99 -47.32
CA MET A 1 24.95 -26.20 -48.44
C MET A 1 23.86 -25.14 -48.32
N GLY A 2 23.45 -24.40 -49.35
CA GLY A 2 23.98 -24.30 -50.71
C GLY A 2 23.73 -22.89 -51.27
N VAL A 3 24.49 -22.46 -52.27
CA VAL A 3 24.45 -21.10 -52.82
C VAL A 3 23.47 -21.02 -54.00
N MET A 4 22.67 -19.97 -54.06
CA MET A 4 22.22 -19.38 -55.33
C MET A 4 21.88 -17.90 -55.13
N GLY A 5 22.39 -17.05 -56.02
CA GLY A 5 21.99 -15.66 -56.17
C GLY A 5 22.04 -15.29 -57.65
N VAL A 6 21.14 -14.42 -58.09
CA VAL A 6 21.11 -13.89 -59.46
C VAL A 6 20.78 -12.40 -59.38
N THR A 7 21.67 -11.58 -59.93
CA THR A 7 21.48 -10.14 -60.16
C THR A 7 20.82 -9.87 -61.51
N LEU A 8 20.13 -8.74 -61.65
CA LEU A 8 20.14 -7.94 -62.88
C LEU A 8 19.76 -6.47 -62.59
N ASN A 9 20.15 -5.57 -63.48
CA ASN A 9 20.24 -4.12 -63.24
C ASN A 9 19.28 -3.28 -64.09
N SER A 10 19.10 -2.04 -63.64
CA SER A 10 18.93 -0.79 -64.42
C SER A 10 17.80 -0.66 -65.44
N LEU A 11 17.00 0.41 -65.28
CA LEU A 11 16.79 1.40 -66.34
C LEU A 11 16.37 2.74 -65.72
N GLU A 12 16.91 3.84 -66.24
CA GLU A 12 16.61 5.22 -65.82
C GLU A 12 15.51 5.82 -66.72
N LYS A 13 14.68 6.75 -66.21
CA LYS A 13 14.66 8.16 -66.68
C LYS A 13 13.62 9.08 -66.04
N ASP A 14 13.89 10.36 -66.22
CA ASP A 14 13.23 11.58 -65.71
C ASP A 14 11.78 11.77 -66.18
N GLY A 15 11.02 12.63 -65.49
CA GLY A 15 9.65 13.00 -65.90
C GLY A 15 8.91 13.97 -64.97
N ASP A 16 9.36 15.23 -64.87
CA ASP A 16 8.75 16.28 -64.04
C ASP A 16 7.71 17.12 -64.81
N VAL A 17 6.43 17.11 -64.40
CA VAL A 17 5.39 18.08 -64.85
C VAL A 17 4.32 18.32 -63.77
N ASN A 18 3.88 19.57 -63.64
CA ASN A 18 2.87 20.05 -62.69
C ASN A 18 1.39 19.88 -63.15
N SER A 19 0.48 20.05 -62.18
CA SER A 19 -0.77 20.87 -62.26
C SER A 19 -2.18 20.23 -62.33
N ALA A 20 -3.00 20.70 -61.37
CA ALA A 20 -4.33 21.30 -61.53
C ALA A 20 -5.62 20.48 -61.88
N SER A 21 -6.49 20.41 -60.86
CA SER A 21 -7.94 20.71 -60.88
C SER A 21 -8.94 19.93 -61.77
N ALA A 22 -9.71 19.06 -61.09
CA ALA A 22 -11.19 19.07 -60.96
C ALA A 22 -12.12 19.32 -62.17
N TYR A 23 -13.18 18.51 -62.27
CA TYR A 23 -14.56 19.01 -62.48
C TYR A 23 -15.62 18.12 -61.80
N LYS A 24 -16.83 18.65 -61.59
CA LYS A 24 -17.99 17.99 -60.94
C LYS A 24 -19.14 17.75 -61.93
N THR A 25 -19.86 16.63 -61.79
CA THR A 25 -21.32 16.45 -62.01
C THR A 25 -21.70 14.98 -61.71
N SER A 26 -22.97 14.56 -61.54
CA SER A 26 -24.12 15.09 -60.77
C SER A 26 -25.30 14.09 -60.85
N ALA A 27 -26.31 14.24 -59.97
CA ALA A 27 -27.52 13.40 -59.82
C ALA A 27 -27.25 11.99 -59.21
N ALA A 28 -27.90 11.48 -58.15
CA ALA A 28 -29.13 11.76 -57.37
C ALA A 28 -30.30 10.80 -57.65
N GLU A 29 -31.18 10.67 -56.64
CA GLU A 29 -32.20 9.62 -56.43
C GLU A 29 -31.63 8.22 -56.09
N GLY A 30 -32.23 7.40 -55.22
CA GLY A 30 -33.38 7.69 -54.36
C GLY A 30 -33.81 6.55 -53.40
N PHE A 31 -33.54 6.74 -52.10
CA PHE A 31 -34.26 6.15 -50.94
C PHE A 31 -34.13 4.66 -50.54
N GLN A 32 -34.29 4.49 -49.22
CA GLN A 32 -34.52 3.28 -48.40
C GLN A 32 -33.37 2.31 -48.09
N SER A 33 -33.51 1.70 -46.90
CA SER A 33 -32.46 1.08 -46.11
C SER A 33 -32.52 -0.45 -46.10
N ARG A 34 -31.37 -1.12 -45.97
CA ARG A 34 -31.27 -2.40 -45.24
C ARG A 34 -29.84 -2.71 -44.80
N SER A 35 -29.66 -2.97 -43.51
CA SER A 35 -28.46 -3.55 -42.92
C SER A 35 -28.51 -5.08 -42.94
N ARG A 36 -27.43 -5.74 -43.39
CA ARG A 36 -27.00 -7.15 -43.14
C ARG A 36 -25.71 -7.38 -43.96
N ALA A 37 -24.72 -8.18 -43.58
CA ALA A 37 -24.78 -9.47 -42.90
C ALA A 37 -23.43 -9.86 -42.24
N LYS A 38 -23.47 -10.76 -41.25
CA LYS A 38 -22.36 -11.68 -40.96
C LYS A 38 -22.53 -12.93 -41.85
N PRO A 39 -21.46 -13.59 -42.32
CA PRO A 39 -21.58 -14.91 -42.91
C PRO A 39 -21.70 -16.00 -41.82
N THR A 40 -22.66 -16.91 -41.98
CA THR A 40 -22.76 -18.15 -41.18
C THR A 40 -23.40 -19.23 -42.03
N ILE A 41 -22.65 -20.30 -42.33
CA ILE A 41 -23.10 -21.55 -42.94
C ILE A 41 -22.21 -22.67 -42.38
N ALA A 42 -22.69 -23.83 -41.96
CA ALA A 42 -24.03 -24.23 -41.47
C ALA A 42 -23.88 -25.56 -40.70
N ILE A 43 -24.85 -25.91 -39.86
CA ILE A 43 -24.97 -27.25 -39.27
C ILE A 43 -26.37 -27.80 -39.55
N SER A 44 -26.44 -28.98 -40.15
CA SER A 44 -27.55 -29.93 -40.02
C SER A 44 -27.12 -31.06 -39.08
N GLY A 45 -27.89 -31.52 -38.10
CA GLY A 45 -29.22 -31.09 -37.64
C GLY A 45 -30.22 -32.24 -37.63
N LEU A 46 -30.70 -32.66 -36.45
CA LEU A 46 -31.91 -33.47 -36.31
C LEU A 46 -32.51 -33.36 -34.88
N GLN A 47 -33.78 -33.75 -34.78
CA GLN A 47 -34.81 -33.41 -33.79
C GLN A 47 -34.51 -33.51 -32.28
N ILE A 48 -35.23 -32.68 -31.52
CA ILE A 48 -35.47 -32.81 -30.07
C ILE A 48 -36.83 -33.49 -29.84
N HIS A 49 -36.86 -34.52 -28.98
CA HIS A 49 -37.94 -34.87 -28.03
C HIS A 49 -37.19 -35.32 -26.75
N GLY A 50 -37.63 -35.07 -25.51
CA GLY A 50 -38.85 -34.44 -25.03
C GLY A 50 -39.28 -35.14 -23.73
N GLY A 51 -39.01 -34.54 -22.56
CA GLY A 51 -39.37 -35.13 -21.27
C GLY A 51 -38.61 -34.53 -20.08
N SER A 52 -39.35 -34.19 -19.02
CA SER A 52 -38.83 -34.03 -17.66
C SER A 52 -38.97 -35.35 -16.90
N ILE A 53 -38.26 -35.54 -15.78
CA ILE A 53 -38.68 -36.23 -14.52
C ILE A 53 -37.49 -36.89 -13.78
N LEU A 54 -37.34 -36.47 -12.50
CA LEU A 54 -36.71 -37.14 -11.34
C LEU A 54 -35.25 -37.64 -11.33
N SER A 55 -34.62 -37.45 -10.16
CA SER A 55 -33.48 -38.22 -9.66
C SER A 55 -33.94 -39.51 -8.96
N PRO A 56 -33.05 -40.50 -8.72
CA PRO A 56 -32.51 -40.65 -7.35
C PRO A 56 -31.06 -41.18 -7.27
N LYS A 57 -30.64 -41.56 -6.05
CA LYS A 57 -29.31 -42.06 -5.63
C LYS A 57 -29.23 -43.62 -5.61
N VAL A 58 -28.13 -44.16 -5.02
CA VAL A 58 -27.93 -45.56 -4.51
C VAL A 58 -27.43 -46.55 -5.60
N SER A 59 -26.52 -47.53 -5.39
CA SER A 59 -25.95 -48.20 -4.17
C SER A 59 -24.44 -48.57 -4.28
N GLU A 60 -23.89 -49.11 -3.18
CA GLU A 60 -22.54 -49.70 -3.03
C GLU A 60 -22.45 -51.22 -3.45
N PHE A 61 -21.40 -51.92 -2.95
CA PHE A 61 -20.97 -53.34 -3.10
C PHE A 61 -20.03 -53.63 -4.29
N GLY A 62 -19.04 -54.55 -4.18
CA GLY A 62 -18.62 -55.39 -3.04
C GLY A 62 -17.28 -56.12 -3.30
N ARG A 63 -16.67 -56.76 -2.28
CA ARG A 63 -15.32 -57.38 -2.36
C ARG A 63 -15.32 -58.85 -2.80
N THR A 64 -14.24 -59.30 -3.45
CA THR A 64 -13.76 -60.71 -3.58
C THR A 64 -12.25 -60.72 -3.92
N ALA A 65 -11.52 -61.83 -3.72
CA ALA A 65 -10.04 -61.86 -3.87
C ALA A 65 -9.40 -63.27 -3.98
N SER A 66 -8.10 -63.27 -4.36
CA SER A 66 -7.01 -64.21 -4.02
C SER A 66 -6.73 -65.50 -4.85
N PHE A 67 -5.46 -65.96 -4.74
CA PHE A 67 -4.78 -67.17 -5.29
C PHE A 67 -4.44 -67.23 -6.81
N GLY A 68 -3.28 -67.78 -7.26
CA GLY A 68 -1.99 -67.96 -6.57
C GLY A 68 -0.99 -69.06 -7.07
N LYS A 69 0.09 -68.67 -7.79
CA LYS A 69 1.43 -69.36 -7.95
C LYS A 69 1.51 -70.76 -8.65
N PRO A 70 2.71 -71.35 -8.91
CA PRO A 70 4.04 -70.82 -9.30
C PRO A 70 4.40 -71.30 -10.76
N PRO A 71 5.37 -72.19 -11.16
CA PRO A 71 6.58 -72.84 -10.60
C PRO A 71 7.93 -72.33 -11.23
N LEU A 72 8.96 -73.19 -11.46
CA LEU A 72 10.31 -72.87 -12.02
C LEU A 72 10.99 -74.09 -12.72
N HIS A 73 12.04 -73.82 -13.53
CA HIS A 73 13.29 -74.62 -13.68
C HIS A 73 14.48 -73.61 -13.78
N LYS A 74 15.66 -73.70 -13.12
CA LYS A 74 16.71 -74.74 -12.89
C LYS A 74 17.66 -74.96 -14.10
N MET A 75 19.00 -75.03 -13.99
CA MET A 75 19.96 -74.83 -12.86
C MET A 75 21.45 -74.83 -13.36
N ILE A 76 22.45 -74.57 -12.49
CA ILE A 76 23.93 -74.84 -12.61
C ILE A 76 24.79 -73.68 -13.22
N SER A 77 26.12 -73.79 -13.11
CA SER A 77 27.13 -72.73 -12.85
C SER A 77 28.25 -72.54 -13.89
N HIS A 78 29.14 -71.56 -13.66
CA HIS A 78 30.37 -71.23 -14.40
C HIS A 78 31.27 -72.43 -14.78
N PRO A 79 32.06 -72.28 -15.85
CA PRO A 79 33.48 -71.94 -15.68
C PRO A 79 33.89 -70.60 -16.35
N SER A 80 35.19 -70.32 -16.37
CA SER A 80 35.83 -69.15 -17.01
C SER A 80 37.02 -69.57 -17.87
N ALA A 81 37.25 -68.85 -18.98
CA ALA A 81 38.44 -68.89 -19.87
C ALA A 81 38.70 -70.17 -20.69
N ASP A 82 38.94 -70.00 -21.99
CA ASP A 82 40.28 -70.18 -22.62
C ASP A 82 40.25 -69.65 -24.09
N ASP A 83 41.32 -69.88 -24.87
CA ASP A 83 41.55 -69.49 -26.29
C ASP A 83 41.59 -67.96 -26.58
N LEU A 84 42.69 -67.19 -26.49
CA LEU A 84 44.17 -67.35 -26.67
C LEU A 84 44.75 -67.19 -28.09
N ASN A 85 45.39 -66.03 -28.32
CA ASN A 85 46.71 -65.85 -28.96
C ASN A 85 47.14 -64.36 -28.79
N ASN A 86 48.40 -63.99 -28.54
CA ASN A 86 49.66 -64.75 -28.44
C ASN A 86 50.71 -64.03 -27.53
N SER A 87 51.72 -64.76 -27.04
CA SER A 87 53.00 -64.33 -26.37
C SER A 87 52.93 -63.36 -25.16
N TYR A 88 53.36 -63.62 -23.91
CA TYR A 88 54.46 -64.35 -23.22
C TYR A 88 55.82 -63.63 -23.02
N ALA A 89 56.35 -63.78 -21.77
CA ALA A 89 57.70 -63.48 -21.25
C ALA A 89 58.11 -62.00 -21.07
N SER A 90 58.80 -61.58 -19.98
CA SER A 90 59.16 -62.31 -18.73
C SER A 90 59.72 -61.41 -17.60
N TYR A 91 59.33 -61.71 -16.34
CA TYR A 91 60.13 -61.70 -15.09
C TYR A 91 60.66 -60.39 -14.44
N MET A 92 60.65 -60.39 -13.08
CA MET A 92 61.32 -59.45 -12.12
C MET A 92 60.82 -57.97 -12.13
N GLY A 93 61.04 -57.16 -11.08
CA GLY A 93 61.42 -57.48 -9.69
C GLY A 93 62.28 -56.42 -8.96
N ASN A 94 61.70 -55.74 -7.96
CA ASN A 94 62.34 -54.92 -6.91
C ASN A 94 63.12 -53.64 -7.30
N SER A 95 63.56 -52.90 -6.26
CA SER A 95 64.32 -51.63 -6.21
C SER A 95 63.58 -50.39 -6.75
N GLU A 96 63.38 -49.27 -6.02
CA GLU A 96 64.21 -48.44 -5.12
C GLU A 96 64.96 -47.31 -5.84
N GLY A 97 65.19 -46.20 -5.13
CA GLY A 97 66.16 -45.16 -5.48
C GLY A 97 65.58 -43.85 -6.02
N ASP A 98 65.83 -42.77 -5.28
CA ASP A 98 66.51 -41.53 -5.69
C ASP A 98 66.17 -40.85 -7.04
N SER A 99 65.98 -39.52 -7.10
CA SER A 99 67.02 -38.47 -6.96
C SER A 99 68.14 -38.62 -7.99
N SER A 100 68.63 -37.60 -8.69
CA SER A 100 68.36 -36.15 -8.73
C SER A 100 69.14 -35.58 -9.94
N GLU A 101 69.17 -34.25 -10.13
CA GLU A 101 70.05 -33.57 -11.13
C GLU A 101 69.69 -33.90 -12.60
N GLY A 102 70.13 -33.18 -13.64
CA GLY A 102 70.77 -31.85 -13.75
C GLY A 102 69.97 -30.97 -14.74
N GLU A 103 70.24 -29.68 -14.93
CA GLU A 103 71.50 -29.11 -15.45
C GLU A 103 71.96 -29.71 -16.80
N CYS A 104 72.36 -28.93 -17.82
CA CYS A 104 72.21 -27.48 -18.03
C CYS A 104 72.45 -27.13 -19.52
N GLN A 105 71.93 -25.97 -19.97
CA GLN A 105 72.60 -25.01 -20.88
C GLN A 105 73.16 -25.39 -22.29
N GLN A 106 73.06 -24.40 -23.20
CA GLN A 106 74.08 -24.00 -24.21
C GLN A 106 74.32 -24.88 -25.47
N VAL A 107 74.73 -24.39 -26.67
CA VAL A 107 74.45 -23.18 -27.52
C VAL A 107 74.58 -23.67 -29.01
N HIS A 108 74.42 -22.78 -29.99
CA HIS A 108 75.00 -22.78 -31.36
C HIS A 108 74.21 -23.50 -32.48
N ASP A 109 74.06 -22.93 -33.69
CA ASP A 109 74.24 -21.52 -34.09
C ASP A 109 73.58 -21.19 -35.45
N SER A 110 73.22 -19.92 -35.64
CA SER A 110 73.21 -19.20 -36.94
C SER A 110 72.16 -19.63 -38.00
N SER A 111 71.77 -18.82 -39.00
CA SER A 111 72.22 -17.47 -39.40
C SER A 111 71.12 -16.72 -40.20
N ARG A 112 71.26 -15.38 -40.35
CA ARG A 112 70.60 -14.48 -41.35
C ARG A 112 69.08 -14.27 -41.19
N TYR A 113 68.51 -13.05 -41.08
CA TYR A 113 69.00 -11.66 -40.95
C TYR A 113 67.92 -10.86 -40.17
N GLY A 114 68.14 -9.66 -39.62
CA GLY A 114 69.39 -8.90 -39.46
C GLY A 114 69.21 -7.37 -39.53
N GLU A 115 69.42 -6.68 -38.39
CA GLU A 115 69.94 -5.30 -38.24
C GLU A 115 69.06 -4.09 -38.67
N ALA A 116 69.06 -2.92 -37.97
CA ALA A 116 69.61 -2.51 -36.66
C ALA A 116 68.87 -1.23 -36.15
N LYS A 117 68.39 -1.17 -34.90
CA LYS A 117 68.95 -0.54 -33.66
C LYS A 117 68.77 0.98 -33.42
N HIS A 118 68.30 1.27 -32.21
CA HIS A 118 68.51 2.45 -31.32
C HIS A 118 68.05 3.88 -31.72
N ALA A 119 66.96 4.29 -31.03
CA ALA A 119 66.95 5.29 -29.94
C ALA A 119 66.87 6.82 -30.23
N ASP A 120 66.01 7.43 -29.40
CA ASP A 120 65.99 8.79 -28.83
C ASP A 120 65.59 10.05 -29.63
N GLU A 121 64.76 10.85 -28.93
CA GLU A 121 64.52 12.30 -28.98
C GLU A 121 63.69 13.01 -30.08
N LYS A 122 62.87 13.96 -29.56
CA LYS A 122 62.33 15.23 -30.13
C LYS A 122 60.97 15.26 -30.85
N PHE A 123 60.35 16.45 -30.72
CA PHE A 123 59.01 16.90 -31.13
C PHE A 123 57.86 16.18 -30.41
N GLU A 124 57.14 16.76 -29.44
CA GLU A 124 57.05 18.15 -28.94
C GLU A 124 56.48 19.22 -29.90
N GLN A 125 55.41 19.86 -29.40
CA GLN A 125 54.96 21.25 -29.63
C GLN A 125 54.11 21.63 -30.88
N TYR A 126 53.23 22.60 -30.62
CA TYR A 126 52.31 23.35 -31.51
C TYR A 126 51.10 22.57 -32.09
N GLY A 127 49.87 22.82 -31.61
CA GLY A 127 49.50 23.75 -30.53
C GLY A 127 48.03 23.70 -30.10
N ASN A 128 47.76 24.18 -28.89
CA ASN A 128 46.42 24.49 -28.38
C ASN A 128 45.89 25.79 -28.98
N ASP A 129 44.56 25.93 -29.03
CA ASP A 129 43.77 27.16 -28.75
C ASP A 129 42.31 26.95 -29.24
N LEU A 130 41.22 27.27 -28.53
CA LEU A 130 41.03 28.01 -27.27
C LEU A 130 39.95 27.39 -26.34
N HIS A 131 39.99 27.82 -25.07
CA HIS A 131 38.86 27.90 -24.12
C HIS A 131 38.08 26.63 -23.73
N ASP A 132 38.70 25.80 -22.89
CA ASP A 132 37.98 25.06 -21.85
C ASP A 132 37.84 25.93 -20.58
N GLN A 133 36.60 26.09 -20.12
CA GLN A 133 36.21 26.76 -18.86
C GLN A 133 34.98 26.07 -18.25
N GLY A 134 35.06 24.76 -18.03
CA GLY A 134 34.13 23.98 -17.20
C GLY A 134 34.78 23.50 -15.89
N PRO A 135 34.03 23.38 -14.77
CA PRO A 135 34.59 22.92 -13.49
C PRO A 135 34.89 21.41 -13.53
N LYS A 136 36.12 21.05 -13.87
CA LYS A 136 36.65 19.68 -13.76
C LYS A 136 36.97 19.38 -12.29
N PHE A 137 36.22 18.46 -11.69
CA PHE A 137 36.45 18.02 -10.30
C PHE A 137 37.75 17.20 -10.20
N LYS A 138 38.49 17.39 -9.10
CA LYS A 138 39.85 16.82 -8.95
C LYS A 138 39.84 15.31 -8.77
N ARG A 139 40.56 14.62 -9.64
CA ARG A 139 41.27 13.37 -9.31
C ARG A 139 42.52 13.73 -8.49
N ILE A 140 42.87 12.91 -7.51
CA ILE A 140 44.14 12.96 -6.77
C ILE A 140 44.82 11.60 -6.98
N GLU A 141 46.14 11.62 -7.15
CA GLU A 141 46.98 10.42 -7.24
C GLU A 141 47.82 10.32 -5.96
N ALA A 142 48.02 9.12 -5.43
CA ALA A 142 48.74 8.89 -4.19
C ALA A 142 50.26 9.09 -4.38
N GLY A 143 50.95 9.52 -3.32
CA GLY A 143 52.41 9.63 -3.29
C GLY A 143 53.10 8.27 -3.06
N PRO A 144 54.42 8.19 -3.30
CA PRO A 144 55.19 6.96 -3.09
C PRO A 144 55.43 6.67 -1.60
N GLU A 145 55.54 5.38 -1.29
CA GLU A 145 55.85 4.86 0.05
C GLU A 145 57.37 4.66 0.25
N GLU A 146 57.81 4.62 1.51
CA GLU A 146 59.15 4.16 1.92
C GLU A 146 59.06 2.75 2.56
N SER A 147 60.20 2.07 2.72
CA SER A 147 60.32 0.62 2.56
C SER A 147 60.56 -0.22 3.84
N GLU A 148 60.17 -1.50 3.76
CA GLU A 148 60.62 -2.65 4.58
C GLU A 148 60.17 -2.68 6.08
N THR A 149 59.94 -3.83 6.74
CA THR A 149 60.31 -5.25 6.48
C THR A 149 59.14 -6.25 6.62
N GLU A 150 59.38 -7.50 6.23
CA GLU A 150 58.49 -8.69 6.19
C GLU A 150 57.97 -9.18 7.56
N ASP A 151 56.72 -9.67 7.66
CA ASP A 151 56.35 -11.10 7.83
C ASP A 151 54.82 -11.36 8.07
N GLU A 152 54.36 -12.56 7.70
CA GLU A 152 53.04 -13.21 7.94
C GLU A 152 51.76 -12.77 7.14
N ASP A 153 51.03 -13.79 6.65
CA ASP A 153 49.68 -13.88 6.02
C ASP A 153 49.31 -13.05 4.75
N GLU A 154 49.16 -13.74 3.61
CA GLU A 154 48.60 -13.25 2.33
C GLU A 154 47.06 -13.12 2.34
N ASP A 155 46.49 -12.27 3.21
CA ASP A 155 45.11 -11.76 3.01
C ASP A 155 45.17 -10.60 1.97
N GLU A 156 44.90 -10.88 0.69
CA GLU A 156 44.84 -9.85 -0.36
C GLU A 156 43.81 -8.75 0.01
N ASP A 157 44.30 -7.55 0.34
CA ASP A 157 43.49 -6.42 0.81
C ASP A 157 42.28 -6.11 -0.10
N GLU A 158 41.07 -6.13 0.46
CA GLU A 158 39.90 -5.52 -0.20
C GLU A 158 40.08 -3.98 -0.19
N GLU A 159 40.87 -3.45 -1.14
CA GLU A 159 41.21 -2.02 -1.36
C GLU A 159 40.25 -1.05 -0.63
N HIS A 160 40.75 -0.33 0.38
CA HIS A 160 39.92 0.65 1.09
C HIS A 160 39.67 1.88 0.21
N VAL A 161 38.66 1.78 -0.64
CA VAL A 161 38.18 2.90 -1.45
C VAL A 161 37.55 3.93 -0.52
N ASP A 162 38.28 5.03 -0.27
CA ASP A 162 37.79 6.22 0.42
C ASP A 162 36.59 6.81 -0.35
N TRP A 163 35.38 6.42 0.05
CA TRP A 163 34.16 6.97 -0.50
C TRP A 163 33.97 8.39 0.02
N VAL A 164 34.11 9.37 -0.87
CA VAL A 164 33.69 10.75 -0.59
C VAL A 164 32.18 10.76 -0.38
N TYR A 165 31.75 10.66 0.87
CA TYR A 165 30.35 10.80 1.24
C TYR A 165 29.90 12.22 0.88
N PRO A 166 28.77 12.41 0.16
CA PRO A 166 28.29 13.74 -0.14
C PRO A 166 27.92 14.44 1.17
N GLU A 167 28.48 15.62 1.39
CA GLU A 167 27.89 16.55 2.34
C GLU A 167 26.47 16.88 1.88
N ASP A 168 25.52 16.88 2.81
CA ASP A 168 24.23 17.52 2.60
C ASP A 168 24.54 19.00 2.26
N LYS A 169 24.25 19.46 1.02
CA LYS A 169 24.65 20.80 0.52
C LYS A 169 23.92 21.98 1.20
N MET A 170 23.27 21.71 2.32
CA MET A 170 22.47 22.63 3.11
C MET A 170 23.23 23.00 4.37
N SER A 171 23.02 24.20 4.89
CA SER A 171 23.80 24.68 6.02
C SER A 171 23.44 23.92 7.30
N VAL A 172 24.34 23.96 8.29
CA VAL A 172 24.09 23.39 9.63
C VAL A 172 22.85 24.03 10.31
N GLN A 173 22.42 25.21 9.85
CA GLN A 173 21.18 25.86 10.32
C GLN A 173 19.92 25.29 9.66
N ASP A 174 20.02 24.79 8.42
CA ASP A 174 18.90 24.18 7.69
C ASP A 174 18.59 22.75 8.17
N MET A 175 19.59 22.04 8.72
CA MET A 175 19.50 20.62 9.13
C MET A 175 18.63 20.33 10.37
N ASN A 176 17.92 21.33 10.91
CA ASN A 176 17.01 21.18 12.06
C ASN A 176 15.59 21.67 11.71
N TYR A 177 15.01 21.10 10.66
CA TYR A 177 13.66 21.36 10.17
C TYR A 177 12.54 20.94 11.14
N GLY A 178 12.87 20.23 12.22
CA GLY A 178 11.90 19.69 13.18
C GLY A 178 11.15 18.46 12.65
N VAL A 179 10.05 18.12 13.32
CA VAL A 179 9.15 17.02 12.92
C VAL A 179 8.04 17.58 12.03
N ASP A 180 7.74 16.86 10.95
CA ASP A 180 6.65 17.18 10.03
C ASP A 180 5.32 17.28 10.79
N SER A 181 4.58 18.38 10.61
CA SER A 181 3.31 18.61 11.33
C SER A 181 2.24 17.55 11.08
N ARG A 182 2.38 16.75 10.01
CA ARG A 182 1.55 15.58 9.72
C ARG A 182 1.85 14.40 10.65
N ASP A 183 3.11 14.24 11.05
CA ASP A 183 3.56 13.10 11.86
C ASP A 183 3.28 13.30 13.35
N LEU A 184 3.25 14.54 13.86
CA LEU A 184 2.89 14.90 15.25
C LEU A 184 1.69 14.08 15.77
N GLY A 185 1.85 13.32 16.86
CA GLY A 185 0.79 12.45 17.39
C GLY A 185 0.54 11.17 16.56
N THR A 186 1.59 10.62 15.97
CA THR A 186 1.70 9.25 15.44
C THR A 186 2.92 8.57 16.08
N SER A 187 3.12 7.26 15.91
CA SER A 187 4.34 6.59 16.42
C SER A 187 5.63 6.99 15.69
N ASP A 188 5.55 7.84 14.66
CA ASP A 188 6.69 8.40 13.94
C ASP A 188 6.97 9.87 14.37
N ASP A 189 6.27 10.41 15.38
CA ASP A 189 6.31 11.84 15.77
C ASP A 189 7.60 12.35 16.45
N TRP A 190 8.63 11.50 16.46
CA TRP A 190 9.98 11.76 16.93
C TRP A 190 10.99 11.88 15.77
N ILE A 191 10.57 11.61 14.53
CA ILE A 191 11.45 11.50 13.37
C ILE A 191 11.45 12.81 12.59
N GLN A 192 12.61 13.46 12.52
CA GLN A 192 12.82 14.57 11.58
C GLN A 192 13.04 14.00 10.17
N ARG A 193 12.32 14.55 9.19
CA ARG A 193 12.32 14.09 7.79
C ARG A 193 12.61 15.28 6.88
N HIS A 194 13.47 15.09 5.88
CA HIS A 194 13.93 16.19 5.05
C HIS A 194 12.77 16.86 4.28
N PRO A 195 12.57 18.19 4.38
CA PRO A 195 11.33 18.85 3.95
C PRO A 195 11.10 18.86 2.44
N SER A 196 12.14 18.62 1.62
CA SER A 196 11.97 18.48 0.15
C SER A 196 11.40 17.12 -0.27
N LEU A 197 11.37 16.11 0.61
CA LEU A 197 10.88 14.77 0.30
C LEU A 197 9.39 14.81 -0.08
N VAL A 198 9.07 14.31 -1.28
CA VAL A 198 7.69 14.27 -1.75
C VAL A 198 6.98 13.10 -1.08
N ARG A 199 6.25 13.36 0.00
CA ARG A 199 5.39 12.39 0.67
C ARG A 199 4.31 11.88 -0.30
N LEU A 200 4.24 10.56 -0.48
CA LEU A 200 3.38 9.88 -1.46
C LEU A 200 2.12 9.25 -0.85
N THR A 201 2.11 9.11 0.46
CA THR A 201 0.98 8.66 1.27
C THR A 201 0.41 9.82 2.10
N GLY A 202 -0.74 9.60 2.75
CA GLY A 202 -1.27 10.51 3.76
C GLY A 202 -0.45 10.46 5.06
N ARG A 203 -1.13 10.39 6.21
CA ARG A 203 -0.44 10.44 7.51
C ARG A 203 0.47 9.24 7.76
N HIS A 204 0.00 8.02 7.53
CA HIS A 204 0.73 6.78 7.81
C HIS A 204 0.23 5.62 6.91
N PRO A 205 1.07 4.65 6.48
CA PRO A 205 2.51 4.53 6.69
C PRO A 205 3.31 5.53 5.86
N PHE A 206 4.41 6.04 6.42
CA PHE A 206 5.25 7.03 5.74
C PHE A 206 5.94 6.44 4.51
N ASN A 207 5.75 7.09 3.36
CA ASN A 207 6.38 6.74 2.10
C ASN A 207 6.67 8.03 1.32
N CYS A 208 7.89 8.18 0.79
CA CYS A 208 8.31 9.37 0.05
C CYS A 208 9.38 9.05 -1.01
N GLU A 209 9.47 9.90 -2.03
CA GLU A 209 10.60 9.95 -2.96
C GLU A 209 11.22 11.37 -2.97
N PRO A 210 12.54 11.53 -3.17
CA PRO A 210 13.14 12.83 -3.39
C PRO A 210 12.63 13.46 -4.70
N PRO A 211 12.66 14.80 -4.83
CA PRO A 211 12.49 15.46 -6.11
C PRO A 211 13.52 14.94 -7.11
N LEU A 212 13.10 14.58 -8.33
CA LEU A 212 13.95 13.92 -9.32
C LEU A 212 15.17 14.77 -9.73
N SER A 213 15.04 16.09 -9.69
CA SER A 213 16.14 17.05 -9.87
C SER A 213 17.14 17.00 -8.71
N ALA A 214 16.66 17.12 -7.47
CA ALA A 214 17.50 17.06 -6.26
C ALA A 214 18.26 15.72 -6.16
N LEU A 215 17.59 14.59 -6.45
CA LEU A 215 18.22 13.26 -6.50
C LEU A 215 19.44 13.21 -7.44
N MET A 216 19.41 13.96 -8.54
CA MET A 216 20.50 14.00 -9.53
C MET A 216 21.52 15.11 -9.25
N GLU A 217 21.16 16.14 -8.50
CA GLU A 217 22.07 17.21 -8.09
C GLU A 217 23.20 16.73 -7.15
N HIS A 218 22.97 15.62 -6.43
CA HIS A 218 23.99 14.93 -5.62
C HIS A 218 24.79 13.87 -6.41
N GLY A 219 24.44 13.61 -7.67
CA GLY A 219 25.18 12.68 -8.53
C GLY A 219 25.08 11.22 -8.08
N PHE A 220 26.24 10.54 -8.04
CA PHE A 220 26.30 9.08 -7.93
C PHE A 220 25.87 8.52 -6.57
N ILE A 221 26.11 9.24 -5.47
CA ILE A 221 25.69 8.86 -4.11
C ILE A 221 24.57 9.80 -3.65
N THR A 222 23.44 9.22 -3.28
CA THR A 222 22.31 9.90 -2.63
C THR A 222 22.61 10.06 -1.13
N PRO A 223 22.51 11.28 -0.56
CA PRO A 223 22.52 11.49 0.89
C PRO A 223 21.42 10.68 1.59
N ALA A 224 21.65 10.25 2.83
CA ALA A 224 20.69 9.43 3.58
C ALA A 224 19.37 10.18 3.85
N SER A 225 19.50 11.47 4.20
CA SER A 225 18.45 12.47 4.41
C SER A 225 17.39 12.53 3.31
N ILE A 226 17.77 12.29 2.05
CA ILE A 226 16.88 12.31 0.87
C ILE A 226 16.73 10.94 0.17
N HIS A 227 17.33 9.89 0.71
CA HIS A 227 17.18 8.52 0.19
C HIS A 227 15.71 8.10 0.32
N TYR A 228 15.11 7.54 -0.74
CA TYR A 228 13.65 7.28 -0.78
C TYR A 228 13.20 6.40 0.40
N VAL A 229 12.09 6.75 1.06
CA VAL A 229 11.57 5.98 2.20
C VAL A 229 10.36 5.17 1.77
N ARG A 230 10.39 3.86 2.05
CA ARG A 230 9.22 2.98 2.03
C ARG A 230 9.06 2.32 3.39
N ASN A 231 8.01 2.68 4.12
CA ASN A 231 7.56 1.95 5.31
C ASN A 231 6.23 1.23 5.02
N HIS A 232 6.07 0.00 5.52
CA HIS A 232 4.80 -0.74 5.53
C HIS A 232 4.00 -0.48 6.82
N GLY A 233 4.66 -0.12 7.92
CA GLY A 233 4.09 0.19 9.24
C GLY A 233 4.88 1.29 9.94
N TYR A 234 4.73 1.40 11.26
CA TYR A 234 5.42 2.41 12.08
C TYR A 234 6.91 2.11 12.20
N VAL A 235 7.72 3.16 12.35
CA VAL A 235 9.17 3.04 12.59
C VAL A 235 9.44 2.63 14.04
N PRO A 236 10.10 1.49 14.30
CA PRO A 236 10.52 1.11 15.64
C PRO A 236 11.53 2.09 16.23
N HIS A 237 11.42 2.37 17.54
CA HIS A 237 12.48 3.01 18.30
C HIS A 237 13.67 2.04 18.46
N GLY A 238 14.57 2.05 17.48
CA GLY A 238 15.85 1.36 17.56
C GLY A 238 16.76 2.00 18.62
N ASP A 239 17.58 1.17 19.28
CA ASP A 239 18.63 1.59 20.21
C ASP A 239 19.87 0.72 20.00
N TRP A 240 21.08 1.28 20.00
CA TRP A 240 22.28 0.53 19.65
C TRP A 240 22.63 -0.54 20.70
N ASP A 241 22.60 -0.18 21.98
CA ASP A 241 23.14 -1.02 23.05
C ASP A 241 22.20 -2.16 23.45
N ASN A 242 20.88 -1.92 23.39
CA ASN A 242 19.88 -2.92 23.74
C ASN A 242 19.43 -3.80 22.55
N TRP A 243 19.64 -3.40 21.30
CA TRP A 243 19.18 -4.17 20.14
C TRP A 243 19.90 -5.51 19.98
N LYS A 244 19.10 -6.56 19.80
CA LYS A 244 19.56 -7.94 19.63
C LYS A 244 18.70 -8.64 18.59
N PHE A 245 19.35 -9.33 17.66
CA PHE A 245 18.68 -10.20 16.69
C PHE A 245 19.00 -11.68 16.99
N GLU A 246 18.09 -12.57 16.61
CA GLU A 246 18.22 -14.01 16.80
C GLU A 246 18.55 -14.72 15.49
N VAL A 247 19.54 -15.63 15.52
CA VAL A 247 19.84 -16.56 14.43
C VAL A 247 19.41 -17.96 14.86
N SER A 248 18.44 -18.55 14.16
CA SER A 248 17.72 -19.75 14.61
C SER A 248 17.46 -20.78 13.50
N GLY A 249 16.68 -21.82 13.81
CA GLY A 249 16.23 -22.85 12.87
C GLY A 249 17.27 -23.94 12.64
N LEU A 250 17.48 -24.31 11.37
CA LEU A 250 18.37 -25.41 10.94
C LEU A 250 19.85 -25.01 10.96
N VAL A 251 20.33 -24.57 12.13
CA VAL A 251 21.73 -24.25 12.44
C VAL A 251 22.25 -25.13 13.59
N LYS A 252 23.57 -25.31 13.69
CA LYS A 252 24.21 -26.07 14.80
C LYS A 252 24.19 -25.28 16.12
N ARG A 253 24.31 -23.96 16.04
CA ARG A 253 24.42 -23.03 17.17
C ARG A 253 23.40 -21.89 17.02
N PRO A 254 22.13 -22.08 17.41
CA PRO A 254 21.19 -20.97 17.54
C PRO A 254 21.71 -19.98 18.59
N MET A 255 21.59 -18.68 18.32
CA MET A 255 22.10 -17.65 19.23
C MET A 255 21.41 -16.29 19.05
N LYS A 256 21.51 -15.44 20.07
CA LYS A 256 21.18 -14.01 19.96
C LYS A 256 22.47 -13.20 19.92
N LEU A 257 22.52 -12.20 19.03
CA LEU A 257 23.65 -11.31 18.79
C LEU A 257 23.20 -9.88 19.05
N SER A 258 23.95 -9.13 19.84
CA SER A 258 23.82 -7.67 19.96
C SER A 258 24.50 -6.95 18.80
N MET A 259 24.24 -5.65 18.67
CA MET A 259 24.98 -4.80 17.73
C MET A 259 26.48 -4.81 18.01
N GLN A 260 26.88 -4.84 19.29
CA GLN A 260 28.29 -4.94 19.67
C GLN A 260 28.91 -6.30 19.29
N ASP A 261 28.16 -7.40 19.42
CA ASP A 261 28.61 -8.71 18.93
C ASP A 261 28.81 -8.70 17.41
N LEU A 262 27.91 -8.05 16.66
CA LEU A 262 27.97 -7.98 15.20
C LEU A 262 29.21 -7.24 14.71
N VAL A 263 29.53 -6.07 15.28
CA VAL A 263 30.67 -5.25 14.81
C VAL A 263 32.04 -5.74 15.29
N THR A 264 32.10 -6.64 16.28
CA THR A 264 33.37 -7.14 16.86
C THR A 264 33.73 -8.59 16.52
N LYS A 265 32.77 -9.43 16.14
CA LYS A 265 33.00 -10.88 15.94
C LYS A 265 33.09 -11.33 14.48
N PHE A 266 32.93 -10.40 13.54
CA PHE A 266 32.81 -10.72 12.12
C PHE A 266 33.53 -9.68 11.25
N PRO A 267 34.12 -10.07 10.11
CA PRO A 267 34.66 -9.13 9.12
C PRO A 267 33.61 -8.12 8.65
N GLN A 268 34.00 -6.85 8.61
CA GLN A 268 33.17 -5.76 8.12
C GLN A 268 33.35 -5.62 6.61
N ARG A 269 32.28 -5.25 5.90
CA ARG A 269 32.27 -5.03 4.45
C ARG A 269 31.56 -3.71 4.14
N GLU A 270 32.14 -2.91 3.25
CA GLU A 270 31.64 -1.58 2.87
C GLU A 270 31.68 -1.40 1.35
N PHE A 271 30.55 -1.00 0.75
CA PHE A 271 30.43 -0.78 -0.70
C PHE A 271 29.16 0.02 -1.07
N PRO A 272 29.14 0.71 -2.23
CA PRO A 272 27.94 1.35 -2.74
C PRO A 272 26.93 0.33 -3.28
N CYS A 273 25.64 0.54 -3.01
CA CYS A 273 24.57 -0.25 -3.60
C CYS A 273 23.36 0.64 -3.91
N THR A 274 22.80 0.48 -5.11
CA THR A 274 21.52 1.10 -5.46
C THR A 274 20.36 0.28 -4.90
N LEU A 275 19.47 0.94 -4.18
CA LEU A 275 18.19 0.40 -3.74
C LEU A 275 17.10 0.93 -4.68
N VAL A 276 16.13 0.07 -4.99
CA VAL A 276 15.01 0.41 -5.87
C VAL A 276 13.73 -0.20 -5.31
N CYS A 277 12.66 0.60 -5.23
CA CYS A 277 11.34 0.09 -4.90
C CYS A 277 10.78 -0.74 -6.06
N ALA A 278 10.17 -1.90 -5.78
CA ALA A 278 9.44 -2.67 -6.79
C ALA A 278 8.33 -1.86 -7.50
N GLY A 279 7.81 -0.82 -6.83
CA GLY A 279 6.82 0.11 -7.37
C GLY A 279 7.39 1.34 -8.07
N ASN A 280 8.70 1.43 -8.35
CA ASN A 280 9.26 2.58 -9.09
C ASN A 280 8.51 2.77 -10.42
N ARG A 281 8.21 4.02 -10.77
CA ARG A 281 7.41 4.42 -11.94
C ARG A 281 5.96 3.88 -11.95
N ARG A 282 5.39 3.48 -10.81
CA ARG A 282 3.98 3.00 -10.73
C ARG A 282 2.98 3.98 -11.31
N LYS A 283 3.17 5.29 -11.13
CA LYS A 283 2.17 6.29 -11.55
C LYS A 283 1.88 6.23 -13.06
N GLU A 284 2.88 5.92 -13.90
CA GLU A 284 2.68 5.67 -15.33
C GLU A 284 1.63 4.56 -15.59
N GLN A 285 1.65 3.48 -14.80
CA GLN A 285 0.66 2.41 -14.88
C GLN A 285 -0.72 2.90 -14.39
N ASN A 286 -0.78 3.63 -13.27
CA ASN A 286 -2.04 4.18 -12.72
C ASN A 286 -2.70 5.23 -13.62
N MET A 287 -1.93 5.92 -14.48
CA MET A 287 -2.50 6.77 -15.52
C MET A 287 -3.24 5.97 -16.60
N THR A 288 -2.82 4.71 -16.85
CA THR A 288 -3.46 3.80 -17.80
C THR A 288 -4.64 3.06 -17.16
N ALA A 289 -4.41 2.39 -16.03
CA ALA A 289 -5.44 1.71 -15.23
C ALA A 289 -5.00 1.60 -13.76
N GLN A 290 -5.93 1.73 -12.80
CA GLN A 290 -5.59 1.79 -11.38
C GLN A 290 -5.06 0.45 -10.86
N SER A 291 -3.87 0.46 -10.26
CA SER A 291 -3.23 -0.69 -9.60
C SER A 291 -3.30 -0.58 -8.07
N ILE A 292 -2.97 -1.68 -7.38
CA ILE A 292 -2.82 -1.78 -5.93
C ILE A 292 -1.50 -1.11 -5.52
N GLY A 293 -1.55 0.20 -5.28
CA GLY A 293 -0.45 0.93 -4.66
C GLY A 293 -0.47 2.43 -4.93
N PHE A 294 0.15 3.17 -4.01
CA PHE A 294 0.33 4.62 -4.11
C PHE A 294 1.32 5.00 -5.22
N ASN A 295 1.20 6.25 -5.67
CA ASN A 295 1.76 6.77 -6.91
C ASN A 295 3.25 7.16 -6.78
N TRP A 296 4.17 6.21 -6.89
CA TRP A 296 5.58 6.54 -7.17
C TRP A 296 5.71 7.17 -8.57
N GLY A 297 6.42 8.29 -8.64
CA GLY A 297 7.06 8.80 -9.84
C GLY A 297 8.32 7.99 -10.16
N ALA A 298 9.37 8.67 -10.62
CA ALA A 298 10.60 8.05 -11.11
C ALA A 298 11.79 8.18 -10.13
N ALA A 299 11.55 8.52 -8.86
CA ALA A 299 12.59 8.71 -7.84
C ALA A 299 12.52 7.68 -6.71
N ALA A 300 11.82 6.56 -6.90
CA ALA A 300 11.79 5.41 -5.97
C ALA A 300 13.08 4.56 -6.03
N VAL A 301 14.22 5.24 -6.15
CA VAL A 301 15.57 4.72 -6.35
C VAL A 301 16.57 5.65 -5.67
N SER A 302 17.57 5.10 -5.01
CA SER A 302 18.64 5.86 -4.36
C SER A 302 19.88 4.97 -4.20
N THR A 303 21.07 5.57 -4.23
CA THR A 303 22.34 4.86 -4.09
C THR A 303 23.07 5.35 -2.85
N SER A 304 23.52 4.45 -2.00
CA SER A 304 24.26 4.80 -0.79
C SER A 304 25.40 3.81 -0.57
N VAL A 305 26.43 4.25 0.15
CA VAL A 305 27.50 3.38 0.65
C VAL A 305 26.99 2.69 1.91
N TRP A 306 27.01 1.35 1.94
CA TRP A 306 26.51 0.57 3.06
C TRP A 306 27.65 -0.16 3.73
N LYS A 307 27.75 -0.03 5.05
CA LYS A 307 28.73 -0.77 5.88
C LYS A 307 28.00 -1.74 6.82
N GLY A 308 28.48 -2.97 6.84
CA GLY A 308 27.82 -4.09 7.49
C GLY A 308 28.73 -5.31 7.66
N VAL A 309 28.12 -6.45 7.94
CA VAL A 309 28.78 -7.78 7.97
C VAL A 309 28.14 -8.68 6.92
N ARG A 310 28.93 -9.44 6.15
CA ARG A 310 28.39 -10.41 5.17
C ARG A 310 27.53 -11.46 5.90
N LEU A 311 26.29 -11.64 5.46
CA LEU A 311 25.31 -12.58 6.03
C LEU A 311 25.85 -14.01 6.06
N CYS A 312 26.65 -14.37 5.04
CA CYS A 312 27.29 -15.66 4.96
C CYS A 312 28.17 -15.96 6.18
N GLU A 313 28.86 -14.96 6.78
CA GLU A 313 29.72 -15.19 7.96
C GLU A 313 28.92 -15.49 9.21
N VAL A 314 27.84 -14.74 9.45
CA VAL A 314 26.92 -14.99 10.57
C VAL A 314 26.29 -16.39 10.44
N LEU A 315 25.92 -16.80 9.23
CA LEU A 315 25.39 -18.14 8.96
C LEU A 315 26.45 -19.25 9.06
N ARG A 316 27.65 -19.05 8.50
CA ARG A 316 28.82 -19.96 8.59
C ARG A 316 29.16 -20.19 10.06
N TYR A 317 29.21 -19.12 10.88
CA TYR A 317 29.46 -19.17 12.32
C TYR A 317 28.36 -19.93 13.09
N CYS A 318 27.08 -19.62 12.88
CA CYS A 318 25.97 -20.37 13.49
C CYS A 318 25.92 -21.84 13.01
N GLY A 319 26.59 -22.14 11.88
CA GLY A 319 26.84 -23.48 11.41
C GLY A 319 25.61 -24.11 10.77
N VAL A 320 25.15 -23.52 9.66
CA VAL A 320 24.03 -24.02 8.82
C VAL A 320 24.07 -25.54 8.62
N MET A 321 22.92 -26.21 8.75
CA MET A 321 22.77 -27.62 8.37
C MET A 321 22.83 -27.80 6.85
N SER A 322 23.31 -28.94 6.36
CA SER A 322 23.37 -29.17 4.91
C SER A 322 21.98 -29.30 4.26
N ARG A 323 21.88 -29.06 2.95
CA ARG A 323 20.63 -29.24 2.15
C ARG A 323 20.02 -30.64 2.28
N LYS A 324 20.84 -31.66 2.59
CA LYS A 324 20.42 -33.05 2.89
C LYS A 324 19.70 -33.19 4.24
N LYS A 325 19.98 -32.31 5.20
CA LYS A 325 19.28 -32.17 6.50
C LYS A 325 18.13 -31.15 6.46
N GLY A 326 17.79 -30.63 5.28
CA GLY A 326 16.59 -29.83 5.06
C GLY A 326 16.78 -28.32 4.99
N ALA A 327 17.97 -27.74 5.21
CA ALA A 327 18.16 -26.30 5.01
C ALA A 327 17.99 -25.93 3.53
N ARG A 328 17.12 -24.97 3.23
CA ARG A 328 16.76 -24.53 1.86
C ARG A 328 16.56 -23.03 1.74
N TYR A 329 16.10 -22.37 2.79
CA TYR A 329 15.85 -20.94 2.81
C TYR A 329 16.43 -20.32 4.09
N VAL A 330 16.59 -19.00 4.05
CA VAL A 330 16.79 -18.16 5.23
C VAL A 330 15.63 -17.17 5.25
N CYS A 331 14.81 -17.23 6.29
CA CYS A 331 13.72 -16.31 6.55
C CYS A 331 14.20 -15.16 7.43
N PHE A 332 13.65 -13.97 7.19
CA PHE A 332 14.02 -12.74 7.88
C PHE A 332 12.76 -12.01 8.36
N GLU A 333 12.78 -11.47 9.57
CA GLU A 333 11.67 -10.69 10.13
C GLU A 333 12.21 -9.41 10.81
N GLY A 334 11.53 -8.29 10.56
CA GLY A 334 11.82 -6.99 11.16
C GLY A 334 11.06 -6.76 12.47
N ALA A 335 11.17 -5.55 13.04
CA ALA A 335 10.49 -5.15 14.26
C ALA A 335 9.26 -4.26 14.02
N GLU A 336 8.99 -3.85 12.77
CA GLU A 336 7.92 -2.92 12.47
C GLU A 336 6.54 -3.53 12.75
N THR A 337 5.75 -2.83 13.56
CA THR A 337 4.35 -3.18 13.81
C THR A 337 3.53 -2.76 12.59
N LEU A 338 3.18 -3.74 11.76
CA LEU A 338 2.38 -3.49 10.57
C LEU A 338 0.88 -3.45 10.89
N PRO A 339 0.10 -2.67 10.14
CA PRO A 339 -1.33 -2.91 10.03
C PRO A 339 -1.50 -4.30 9.38
N ALA A 340 -1.85 -5.30 10.19
CA ALA A 340 -2.00 -6.69 9.76
C ALA A 340 -2.82 -6.82 8.47
N ALA A 341 -2.41 -7.76 7.64
CA ALA A 341 -2.92 -7.97 6.31
C ALA A 341 -4.44 -8.14 6.23
N GLY A 342 -5.00 -7.71 5.10
CA GLY A 342 -6.39 -8.02 4.72
C GLY A 342 -6.62 -9.48 4.33
N GLY A 343 -6.02 -10.44 5.05
CA GLY A 343 -6.08 -11.87 4.80
C GLY A 343 -7.40 -12.53 5.24
N THR A 344 -7.81 -13.58 4.52
CA THR A 344 -8.99 -14.40 4.84
C THR A 344 -8.67 -15.50 5.84
N ASN A 345 -9.61 -15.81 6.73
CA ASN A 345 -9.56 -16.98 7.62
C ASN A 345 -9.80 -18.30 6.84
N GLU A 346 -8.86 -18.68 5.97
CA GLU A 346 -8.82 -20.02 5.37
C GLU A 346 -7.49 -20.71 5.73
N ILE A 347 -7.58 -21.69 6.62
CA ILE A 347 -6.41 -22.40 7.16
C ILE A 347 -6.00 -23.53 6.22
N PHE A 348 -5.04 -23.25 5.33
CA PHE A 348 -4.32 -24.29 4.58
C PHE A 348 -2.96 -24.67 5.21
N ARG A 349 -2.92 -24.78 6.54
CA ARG A 349 -1.84 -25.52 7.22
C ARG A 349 -1.98 -27.02 6.94
N ARG A 350 -1.23 -27.54 5.96
CA ARG A 350 -0.90 -28.98 5.95
C ARG A 350 -0.11 -29.30 7.24
N PRO A 351 -0.39 -30.43 7.93
CA PRO A 351 0.22 -30.72 9.22
C PRO A 351 1.73 -30.98 9.09
N SER A 352 2.54 -30.03 9.57
CA SER A 352 3.99 -30.16 9.67
C SER A 352 4.33 -30.86 11.00
N SER A 353 4.33 -32.19 10.99
CA SER A 353 4.53 -33.04 12.17
C SER A 353 5.98 -33.04 12.69
N ALA A 354 6.43 -31.94 13.29
CA ALA A 354 7.74 -31.85 13.96
C ALA A 354 7.79 -30.74 15.04
N VAL A 355 7.25 -31.01 16.24
CA VAL A 355 7.61 -30.22 17.43
C VAL A 355 8.95 -30.74 17.95
N VAL A 356 10.04 -30.05 17.62
CA VAL A 356 11.38 -30.38 18.12
C VAL A 356 11.54 -29.78 19.51
N VAL A 357 11.25 -30.58 20.55
CA VAL A 357 11.57 -30.22 21.94
C VAL A 357 13.07 -30.45 22.16
N ASN A 358 13.84 -29.37 22.22
CA ASN A 358 15.22 -29.42 22.67
C ASN A 358 15.26 -29.57 24.20
N GLN A 359 15.48 -30.79 24.69
CA GLN A 359 15.98 -31.03 26.04
C GLN A 359 17.38 -31.65 25.97
N SER A 360 18.34 -30.95 26.56
CA SER A 360 19.71 -31.43 26.72
C SER A 360 19.79 -32.44 27.87
N ILE A 361 19.82 -33.73 27.56
CA ILE A 361 20.17 -34.78 28.53
C ILE A 361 21.24 -35.68 27.89
N ASN A 362 22.42 -35.73 28.50
CA ASN A 362 23.45 -36.71 28.15
C ASN A 362 23.05 -38.09 28.68
N ALA A 363 22.87 -39.09 27.82
CA ALA A 363 22.82 -40.49 28.21
C ALA A 363 23.32 -41.42 27.09
N THR A 364 24.12 -42.40 27.48
CA THR A 364 24.72 -43.43 26.62
C THR A 364 23.74 -44.54 26.24
N GLY A 365 23.87 -45.08 25.02
CA GLY A 365 23.76 -46.52 24.79
C GLY A 365 22.42 -47.10 24.26
N LEU A 366 22.56 -47.85 23.16
CA LEU A 366 21.84 -49.11 22.82
C LEU A 366 20.33 -49.23 23.17
N GLY A 367 19.46 -49.15 22.16
CA GLY A 367 18.08 -49.66 22.29
C GLY A 367 17.20 -49.56 21.04
N ARG A 368 16.93 -50.69 20.35
CA ARG A 368 15.93 -50.75 19.26
C ARG A 368 14.51 -50.54 19.81
N ARG A 369 13.69 -49.72 19.15
CA ARG A 369 12.21 -49.88 19.16
C ARG A 369 11.61 -49.74 17.76
N ARG A 370 10.44 -50.36 17.56
CA ARG A 370 9.72 -50.42 16.28
C ARG A 370 8.68 -49.30 16.20
N VAL A 371 8.35 -48.88 14.98
CA VAL A 371 7.20 -48.01 14.68
C VAL A 371 5.89 -48.78 14.88
N LEU A 372 4.86 -48.11 15.36
CA LEU A 372 3.49 -48.63 15.43
C LEU A 372 2.53 -47.47 15.16
N TYR A 373 1.74 -47.58 14.08
CA TYR A 373 0.62 -46.68 13.76
C TYR A 373 -0.69 -47.34 14.21
N VAL A 374 -1.62 -46.55 14.73
CA VAL A 374 -3.03 -46.92 14.92
C VAL A 374 -3.88 -45.75 14.47
N ASP A 375 -5.00 -46.03 13.81
CA ASP A 375 -5.86 -45.06 13.15
C ASP A 375 -7.32 -45.21 13.62
N THR A 376 -8.13 -44.18 13.41
CA THR A 376 -9.59 -44.07 13.67
C THR A 376 -10.11 -44.08 15.14
N PRO A 377 -11.30 -43.47 15.41
CA PRO A 377 -11.74 -43.11 16.77
C PRO A 377 -12.99 -43.87 17.28
N LEU A 378 -13.27 -43.81 18.60
CA LEU A 378 -14.59 -44.13 19.17
C LEU A 378 -14.81 -43.48 20.55
N SER A 379 -15.99 -43.69 21.15
CA SER A 379 -16.51 -42.93 22.29
C SER A 379 -17.05 -43.79 23.44
N LYS A 380 -17.23 -43.15 24.61
CA LYS A 380 -17.97 -43.57 25.83
C LYS A 380 -17.34 -44.62 26.79
N SER A 381 -17.23 -44.15 28.04
CA SER A 381 -17.58 -44.80 29.33
C SER A 381 -16.73 -45.93 29.96
N LEU A 382 -16.52 -45.73 31.28
CA LEU A 382 -16.34 -46.72 32.37
C LEU A 382 -15.00 -47.47 32.53
N ASP A 383 -14.10 -46.83 33.29
CA ASP A 383 -13.68 -47.21 34.66
C ASP A 383 -13.37 -48.69 35.00
N SER A 384 -12.19 -48.94 35.60
CA SER A 384 -12.06 -49.69 36.88
C SER A 384 -10.62 -49.79 37.41
N SER A 385 -10.50 -49.90 38.75
CA SER A 385 -9.35 -50.39 39.54
C SER A 385 -8.05 -49.55 39.63
N VAL A 386 -8.07 -48.65 40.61
CA VAL A 386 -6.92 -48.09 41.37
C VAL A 386 -5.91 -49.16 41.85
N SER A 387 -4.60 -48.86 41.79
CA SER A 387 -3.61 -49.18 42.84
C SER A 387 -2.19 -48.64 42.52
N ASP A 388 -1.33 -48.24 43.48
CA ASP A 388 -1.58 -47.63 44.81
C ASP A 388 -0.28 -47.00 45.39
N ARG A 389 -0.37 -45.91 46.18
CA ARG A 389 0.71 -45.25 47.01
C ARG A 389 1.91 -44.66 46.22
N LEU A 390 2.60 -43.57 46.61
CA LEU A 390 2.87 -42.83 47.86
C LEU A 390 2.97 -41.31 47.51
N ARG A 391 2.83 -40.28 48.38
CA ARG A 391 2.38 -40.13 49.78
C ARG A 391 1.89 -38.68 49.98
N GLU A 392 0.93 -38.53 50.90
CA GLU A 392 0.32 -37.32 51.50
C GLU A 392 1.18 -36.05 51.76
N PRO A 393 0.57 -34.87 52.04
CA PRO A 393 -0.86 -34.47 51.99
C PRO A 393 -1.08 -33.05 51.34
N TRP A 394 -2.11 -32.18 51.51
CA TRP A 394 -3.46 -32.13 52.17
C TRP A 394 -4.34 -31.03 51.49
N ASN A 395 -5.58 -30.83 51.97
CA ASN A 395 -6.44 -29.62 51.94
C ASN A 395 -6.33 -28.67 50.72
N ASP A 396 -7.16 -28.70 49.68
CA ASP A 396 -8.49 -29.33 49.45
C ASP A 396 -9.68 -28.72 50.21
N ILE A 397 -10.71 -28.32 49.43
CA ILE A 397 -12.16 -28.41 49.72
C ILE A 397 -12.93 -28.07 48.41
N ARG A 398 -13.94 -28.90 48.11
CA ARG A 398 -15.03 -28.69 47.12
C ARG A 398 -16.31 -29.29 47.74
N ILE A 399 -17.45 -29.30 47.02
CA ILE A 399 -18.42 -30.44 47.02
C ILE A 399 -19.37 -30.38 45.79
N ARG A 400 -20.63 -30.82 45.85
CA ARG A 400 -21.22 -31.79 44.89
C ARG A 400 -22.54 -31.34 44.23
N ASP A 401 -23.10 -32.25 43.45
CA ASP A 401 -24.32 -32.18 42.65
C ASP A 401 -25.52 -32.96 43.26
N ALA A 402 -25.89 -34.11 42.70
CA ALA A 402 -27.30 -34.54 42.57
C ALA A 402 -27.98 -35.12 43.83
N SER A 403 -27.35 -35.02 44.99
CA SER A 403 -28.01 -35.20 46.30
C SER A 403 -28.28 -33.89 47.05
N GLY A 404 -27.87 -32.72 46.51
CA GLY A 404 -28.24 -31.40 47.06
C GLY A 404 -27.12 -30.36 47.23
N GLY A 405 -26.15 -30.23 46.32
CA GLY A 405 -25.17 -29.12 46.32
C GLY A 405 -23.93 -29.34 47.22
N SER A 406 -22.89 -28.49 47.22
CA SER A 406 -22.55 -27.35 46.32
C SER A 406 -21.02 -27.24 46.13
N TRP A 407 -20.56 -26.48 45.12
CA TRP A 407 -19.19 -26.48 44.56
C TRP A 407 -18.26 -25.34 45.03
N GLN A 408 -16.95 -25.49 44.78
CA GLN A 408 -16.21 -24.53 43.92
C GLN A 408 -15.01 -25.20 43.20
N LEU A 409 -14.43 -24.51 42.20
CA LEU A 409 -13.72 -25.15 41.06
C LEU A 409 -12.53 -24.32 40.49
N THR A 410 -11.96 -23.40 41.27
CA THR A 410 -11.45 -22.12 40.71
C THR A 410 -9.97 -22.08 40.27
N GLN A 411 -9.18 -23.16 40.43
CA GLN A 411 -7.70 -23.07 40.32
C GLN A 411 -6.99 -24.18 39.52
N MET A 412 -7.72 -25.03 38.77
CA MET A 412 -7.13 -26.11 37.95
C MET A 412 -7.11 -25.85 36.43
N LEU A 413 -7.62 -24.70 35.96
CA LEU A 413 -7.74 -24.40 34.51
C LEU A 413 -6.90 -23.19 34.04
N LEU A 414 -6.18 -22.51 34.94
CA LEU A 414 -5.55 -21.21 34.66
C LEU A 414 -4.11 -21.26 34.11
N THR A 415 -3.52 -22.43 33.87
CA THR A 415 -2.13 -22.58 33.39
C THR A 415 -1.94 -23.48 32.17
N HIS A 416 -3.02 -23.98 31.55
CA HIS A 416 -2.92 -24.89 30.37
C HIS A 416 -3.82 -24.52 29.17
N CYS A 417 -4.58 -23.41 29.23
CA CYS A 417 -5.31 -22.85 28.07
C CYS A 417 -5.00 -21.37 27.76
N ALA A 418 -4.07 -20.76 28.51
CA ALA A 418 -3.27 -19.63 28.04
C ALA A 418 -1.81 -20.09 28.13
N ILE A 419 -0.96 -19.98 27.10
CA ILE A 419 -0.96 -19.00 26.01
C ILE A 419 -1.42 -19.63 24.69
N GLY A 420 -2.67 -19.37 24.30
CA GLY A 420 -3.18 -19.59 22.95
C GLY A 420 -3.58 -18.26 22.35
N GLN A 421 -3.04 -17.91 21.19
CA GLN A 421 -3.34 -16.67 20.45
C GLN A 421 -3.15 -15.37 21.26
N SER A 422 -1.89 -15.02 21.52
CA SER A 422 -1.53 -13.61 21.35
C SER A 422 -1.90 -13.18 19.93
N ALA A 423 -2.60 -12.05 19.80
CA ALA A 423 -2.84 -11.41 18.50
C ALA A 423 -1.54 -10.70 18.07
N TYR A 424 -0.53 -11.47 17.68
CA TYR A 424 0.71 -10.94 17.13
C TYR A 424 0.39 -9.98 15.99
N ALA A 425 0.93 -8.75 16.07
CA ALA A 425 1.06 -7.92 14.88
C ALA A 425 1.89 -8.69 13.86
N GLU A 426 1.47 -8.68 12.60
CA GLU A 426 2.28 -9.27 11.54
C GLU A 426 3.52 -8.39 11.35
N LEU A 427 4.69 -8.92 11.69
CA LEU A 427 5.97 -8.27 11.42
C LEU A 427 6.24 -8.32 9.90
N TYR A 428 7.03 -7.38 9.38
CA TYR A 428 7.49 -7.50 8.00
C TYR A 428 8.45 -8.68 7.86
N GLY A 429 8.27 -9.51 6.82
CA GLY A 429 9.12 -10.68 6.65
C GLY A 429 9.14 -11.24 5.23
N THR A 430 10.24 -11.90 4.92
CA THR A 430 10.54 -12.48 3.60
C THR A 430 11.59 -13.59 3.74
N SER A 431 12.07 -14.15 2.64
CA SER A 431 13.20 -15.09 2.63
C SER A 431 14.10 -14.93 1.41
N LEU A 432 15.30 -15.48 1.53
CA LEU A 432 16.20 -15.82 0.43
C LEU A 432 16.39 -17.35 0.38
N THR A 433 16.86 -17.86 -0.74
CA THR A 433 17.36 -19.25 -0.82
C THR A 433 18.68 -19.37 -0.05
N ILE A 434 18.97 -20.55 0.51
CA ILE A 434 20.18 -20.77 1.31
C ILE A 434 21.46 -20.65 0.48
N GLU A 435 21.38 -20.89 -0.82
CA GLU A 435 22.46 -20.69 -1.78
C GLU A 435 22.79 -19.20 -1.91
N LYS A 436 21.79 -18.35 -2.14
CA LYS A 436 21.97 -16.89 -2.26
C LYS A 436 22.46 -16.24 -0.96
N ALA A 437 22.10 -16.81 0.20
CA ALA A 437 22.51 -16.33 1.51
C ALA A 437 23.92 -16.79 1.96
N LEU A 438 24.52 -17.76 1.28
CA LEU A 438 25.88 -18.27 1.56
C LEU A 438 26.90 -17.95 0.46
N ASP A 439 26.42 -17.56 -0.73
CA ASP A 439 27.21 -17.08 -1.86
C ASP A 439 27.78 -15.68 -1.58
N GLU A 440 29.10 -15.64 -1.37
CA GLU A 440 29.86 -14.41 -1.13
C GLU A 440 29.82 -13.46 -2.33
N SER A 441 29.70 -13.99 -3.55
CA SER A 441 29.61 -13.21 -4.78
C SER A 441 28.28 -12.46 -4.96
N CYS A 442 27.39 -12.54 -3.97
CA CYS A 442 26.17 -11.75 -3.89
C CYS A 442 26.23 -10.59 -2.89
N ASP A 443 27.34 -10.42 -2.12
CA ASP A 443 27.56 -9.35 -1.13
C ASP A 443 26.32 -9.03 -0.24
N VAL A 444 25.57 -10.06 0.16
CA VAL A 444 24.41 -9.87 1.06
C VAL A 444 24.93 -9.50 2.45
N ILE A 445 24.64 -8.29 2.93
CA ILE A 445 25.13 -7.79 4.22
C ILE A 445 24.00 -7.49 5.22
N LEU A 446 24.34 -7.62 6.50
CA LEU A 446 23.64 -7.05 7.63
C LEU A 446 24.26 -5.66 7.90
N ALA A 447 23.63 -4.62 7.37
CA ALA A 447 24.11 -3.24 7.38
C ALA A 447 23.66 -2.48 8.63
N TYR A 448 24.56 -1.67 9.18
CA TYR A 448 24.36 -0.84 10.38
C TYR A 448 24.90 0.60 10.21
N GLN A 449 25.48 0.92 9.05
CA GLN A 449 25.91 2.25 8.64
C GLN A 449 25.54 2.50 7.17
N GLN A 450 25.22 3.76 6.85
CA GLN A 450 24.86 4.28 5.54
C GLN A 450 25.59 5.63 5.34
N ASN A 451 26.33 5.76 4.24
CA ASN A 451 27.19 6.91 3.94
C ASN A 451 28.08 7.32 5.14
N GLY A 452 28.80 6.35 5.70
CA GLY A 452 29.69 6.53 6.86
C GLY A 452 28.98 6.75 8.21
N ARG A 453 27.75 7.26 8.24
CA ARG A 453 26.95 7.51 9.45
C ARG A 453 26.17 6.25 9.87
N ARG A 454 25.73 6.17 11.13
CA ARG A 454 24.74 5.15 11.56
C ARG A 454 23.47 5.27 10.71
N LEU A 455 22.74 4.17 10.53
CA LEU A 455 21.43 4.20 9.84
C LEU A 455 20.51 5.25 10.48
N GLU A 456 19.71 5.92 9.66
CA GLU A 456 18.60 6.74 10.14
C GLU A 456 17.40 5.85 10.54
N PRO A 457 16.47 6.33 11.39
CA PRO A 457 15.30 5.55 11.81
C PRO A 457 14.49 4.97 10.65
N ASP A 458 14.12 5.79 9.67
CA ASP A 458 13.40 5.37 8.47
C ASP A 458 14.18 4.36 7.60
N HIS A 459 15.51 4.37 7.67
CA HIS A 459 16.36 3.47 6.88
C HIS A 459 16.72 2.17 7.59
N GLY A 460 16.25 1.97 8.84
CA GLY A 460 16.29 0.67 9.52
C GLY A 460 17.13 0.63 10.80
N TYR A 461 17.41 1.76 11.44
CA TYR A 461 18.24 1.82 12.65
C TYR A 461 17.80 0.84 13.77
N PRO A 462 18.71 0.05 14.37
CA PRO A 462 20.16 0.05 14.18
C PRO A 462 20.67 -0.99 13.15
N LEU A 463 19.81 -1.85 12.60
CA LEU A 463 20.20 -3.00 11.78
C LEU A 463 19.20 -3.28 10.65
N ARG A 464 19.71 -3.43 9.42
CA ARG A 464 18.93 -3.89 8.26
C ARG A 464 19.66 -4.94 7.43
N MET A 465 18.95 -5.55 6.50
CA MET A 465 19.56 -6.24 5.35
C MET A 465 19.83 -5.27 4.19
N ILE A 466 20.85 -5.59 3.40
CA ILE A 466 21.05 -5.14 2.01
C ILE A 466 21.29 -6.38 1.14
N ILE A 467 20.63 -6.43 -0.01
CA ILE A 467 20.67 -7.57 -0.95
C ILE A 467 20.94 -7.02 -2.37
N PRO A 468 22.20 -6.91 -2.80
CA PRO A 468 22.55 -6.20 -4.02
C PRO A 468 21.82 -6.67 -5.29
N GLY A 469 21.29 -5.69 -6.04
CA GLY A 469 20.50 -5.89 -7.27
C GLY A 469 19.17 -6.64 -7.11
N HIS A 470 18.67 -6.79 -5.88
CA HIS A 470 17.27 -7.16 -5.60
C HIS A 470 16.40 -5.91 -5.40
N ILE A 471 15.07 -6.07 -5.44
CA ILE A 471 14.15 -5.03 -4.99
C ILE A 471 14.32 -4.74 -3.49
N GLY A 472 14.08 -3.49 -3.08
CA GLY A 472 14.05 -3.08 -1.67
C GLY A 472 13.02 -3.88 -0.83
N GLY A 473 11.97 -4.42 -1.45
CA GLY A 473 10.98 -5.32 -0.83
C GLY A 473 11.50 -6.72 -0.45
N ARG A 474 12.82 -6.95 -0.51
CA ARG A 474 13.49 -8.09 0.15
C ARG A 474 14.47 -7.65 1.24
N MET A 475 14.81 -6.36 1.32
CA MET A 475 15.87 -5.81 2.18
C MET A 475 15.30 -5.34 3.52
N VAL A 476 14.87 -6.31 4.34
CA VAL A 476 14.21 -6.12 5.65
C VAL A 476 14.95 -5.10 6.53
N LYS A 477 14.21 -4.15 7.08
CA LYS A 477 14.69 -3.13 8.02
C LYS A 477 14.42 -3.57 9.46
N TRP A 478 15.07 -2.91 10.43
CA TRP A 478 14.87 -3.16 11.86
C TRP A 478 14.93 -4.66 12.20
N LEU A 479 15.97 -5.35 11.73
CA LEU A 479 16.04 -6.81 11.69
C LEU A 479 16.13 -7.42 13.10
N THR A 480 15.24 -8.39 13.39
CA THR A 480 15.19 -9.09 14.69
C THR A 480 15.35 -10.61 14.59
N SER A 481 15.00 -11.22 13.44
CA SER A 481 14.97 -12.67 13.24
C SER A 481 15.69 -13.06 11.96
N ILE A 482 16.57 -14.06 12.04
CA ILE A 482 17.23 -14.75 10.92
C ILE A 482 17.06 -16.26 11.15
N SER A 483 16.16 -16.91 10.41
CA SER A 483 15.78 -18.30 10.66
C SER A 483 16.08 -19.19 9.46
N VAL A 484 16.96 -20.18 9.60
CA VAL A 484 17.26 -21.15 8.52
C VAL A 484 16.17 -22.21 8.48
N THR A 485 15.49 -22.36 7.34
CA THR A 485 14.27 -23.17 7.20
C THR A 485 14.34 -24.15 6.03
N SER A 486 13.40 -25.10 6.02
CA SER A 486 13.17 -26.06 4.91
C SER A 486 12.11 -25.61 3.92
N GLN A 487 11.32 -24.60 4.28
CA GLN A 487 10.27 -23.98 3.47
C GLN A 487 10.52 -22.47 3.40
N GLU A 488 10.04 -21.86 2.33
CA GLU A 488 10.11 -20.42 2.09
C GLU A 488 9.26 -19.65 3.12
N SER A 489 9.47 -18.33 3.25
CA SER A 489 8.81 -17.53 4.29
C SER A 489 7.29 -17.57 4.15
N GLY A 490 6.60 -17.90 5.25
CA GLY A 490 5.14 -17.93 5.34
C GLY A 490 4.48 -16.55 5.49
N ASN A 491 5.26 -15.47 5.44
CA ASN A 491 4.79 -14.12 5.72
C ASN A 491 3.88 -13.56 4.60
N HIS A 492 2.86 -12.78 4.96
CA HIS A 492 1.93 -12.17 3.99
C HIS A 492 2.66 -11.37 2.90
N TYR A 493 3.62 -10.53 3.27
CA TYR A 493 4.33 -9.64 2.34
C TYR A 493 5.36 -10.37 1.45
N HIS A 494 5.55 -11.67 1.66
CA HIS A 494 6.28 -12.55 0.76
C HIS A 494 5.40 -13.11 -0.38
N TYR A 495 4.10 -13.31 -0.14
CA TYR A 495 3.16 -13.84 -1.14
C TYR A 495 2.25 -12.79 -1.77
N ASN A 496 1.61 -11.95 -0.96
CA ASN A 496 0.57 -11.00 -1.39
C ASN A 496 1.11 -9.60 -1.74
N ASP A 497 2.43 -9.39 -1.67
CA ASP A 497 3.13 -8.17 -2.09
C ASP A 497 4.35 -8.56 -2.95
N ASN A 498 4.90 -7.60 -3.70
CA ASN A 498 6.12 -7.76 -4.49
C ASN A 498 6.03 -8.89 -5.55
N ARG A 499 4.99 -8.85 -6.40
CA ARG A 499 4.77 -9.75 -7.56
C ARG A 499 4.39 -9.00 -8.83
N VAL A 500 4.80 -9.51 -10.00
CA VAL A 500 4.31 -9.08 -11.32
C VAL A 500 3.41 -10.18 -11.88
N LEU A 501 2.09 -10.02 -11.71
CA LEU A 501 1.12 -10.94 -12.32
C LEU A 501 0.87 -10.59 -13.81
N PRO A 502 0.41 -11.54 -14.65
CA PRO A 502 0.04 -11.25 -16.03
C PRO A 502 -1.03 -10.15 -16.14
N SER A 503 -0.98 -9.35 -17.20
CA SER A 503 -1.78 -8.12 -17.35
C SER A 503 -3.31 -8.30 -17.42
N HIS A 504 -3.80 -9.53 -17.53
CA HIS A 504 -5.22 -9.87 -17.48
C HIS A 504 -5.72 -10.27 -16.08
N VAL A 505 -4.81 -10.38 -15.10
CA VAL A 505 -5.13 -10.81 -13.73
C VAL A 505 -5.35 -9.57 -12.87
N ASP A 506 -6.61 -9.33 -12.48
CA ASP A 506 -6.99 -8.29 -11.54
C ASP A 506 -6.92 -8.76 -10.07
N ALA A 507 -7.31 -7.91 -9.12
CA ALA A 507 -7.21 -8.19 -7.69
C ALA A 507 -8.13 -9.35 -7.24
N GLU A 508 -9.30 -9.48 -7.87
CA GLU A 508 -10.28 -10.52 -7.54
C GLU A 508 -9.84 -11.87 -8.12
N THR A 509 -9.43 -11.89 -9.38
CA THR A 509 -8.85 -13.03 -10.08
C THR A 509 -7.58 -13.54 -9.39
N ALA A 510 -6.68 -12.61 -9.00
CA ALA A 510 -5.45 -12.95 -8.29
C ALA A 510 -5.71 -13.71 -6.98
N LYS A 511 -6.78 -13.34 -6.28
CA LYS A 511 -7.24 -14.02 -5.06
C LYS A 511 -7.97 -15.33 -5.36
N ALA A 512 -8.95 -15.32 -6.27
CA ALA A 512 -9.82 -16.46 -6.56
C ALA A 512 -9.05 -17.67 -7.13
N GLU A 513 -8.03 -17.43 -7.94
CA GLU A 513 -7.20 -18.48 -8.57
C GLU A 513 -5.82 -18.63 -7.89
N GLY A 514 -5.62 -18.03 -6.71
CA GLY A 514 -4.41 -18.21 -5.90
C GLY A 514 -3.10 -17.73 -6.53
N TRP A 515 -3.12 -16.74 -7.42
CA TRP A 515 -1.94 -16.25 -8.14
C TRP A 515 -0.81 -15.76 -7.20
N TRP A 516 -1.17 -15.23 -6.03
CA TRP A 516 -0.23 -14.81 -4.98
C TRP A 516 0.71 -15.94 -4.49
N TYR A 517 0.35 -17.21 -4.70
CA TYR A 517 1.13 -18.38 -4.30
C TYR A 517 1.82 -19.09 -5.48
N LYS A 518 1.67 -18.60 -6.72
CA LYS A 518 2.37 -19.12 -7.89
C LYS A 518 3.81 -18.55 -7.89
N PRO A 519 4.87 -19.37 -7.76
CA PRO A 519 6.22 -18.88 -7.48
C PRO A 519 6.81 -18.04 -8.62
N ASP A 520 6.45 -18.34 -9.86
CA ASP A 520 7.04 -17.76 -11.09
C ASP A 520 6.89 -16.23 -11.20
N TYR A 521 5.98 -15.64 -10.42
CA TYR A 521 5.66 -14.20 -10.43
C TYR A 521 6.29 -13.43 -9.25
N ILE A 522 7.10 -14.08 -8.40
CA ILE A 522 7.77 -13.41 -7.28
C ILE A 522 8.86 -12.47 -7.79
N ILE A 523 8.82 -11.20 -7.37
CA ILE A 523 9.93 -10.29 -7.66
C ILE A 523 11.02 -10.54 -6.62
N ASN A 524 12.22 -10.85 -7.10
CA ASN A 524 13.44 -10.88 -6.29
C ASN A 524 14.44 -9.88 -6.85
N GLU A 525 14.88 -10.11 -8.08
CA GLU A 525 15.82 -9.26 -8.82
C GLU A 525 15.14 -8.07 -9.49
N LEU A 526 15.92 -7.03 -9.80
CA LEU A 526 15.48 -5.91 -10.62
C LEU A 526 15.52 -6.23 -12.12
N ASN A 527 14.67 -5.55 -12.91
CA ASN A 527 14.77 -5.50 -14.36
C ASN A 527 15.62 -4.30 -14.83
N ILE A 528 16.10 -4.36 -16.07
CA ILE A 528 16.74 -3.24 -16.75
C ILE A 528 15.76 -2.06 -16.86
N ASN A 529 16.18 -0.87 -16.43
CA ASN A 529 15.37 0.34 -16.41
C ASN A 529 16.25 1.58 -16.65
N SER A 530 15.67 2.64 -17.19
CA SER A 530 16.31 3.96 -17.37
C SER A 530 15.25 5.06 -17.44
N VAL A 531 15.66 6.26 -17.05
CA VAL A 531 14.82 7.46 -16.90
C VAL A 531 15.61 8.68 -17.36
N ILE A 532 14.95 9.58 -18.10
CA ILE A 532 15.47 10.92 -18.42
C ILE A 532 15.15 11.84 -17.24
N THR A 533 16.15 12.53 -16.71
CA THR A 533 15.99 13.46 -15.58
C THR A 533 16.22 14.92 -15.99
N THR A 534 17.11 15.14 -16.95
CA THR A 534 17.38 16.41 -17.61
C THR A 534 17.12 16.24 -19.12
N PRO A 535 16.26 17.02 -19.78
CA PRO A 535 15.51 18.16 -19.24
C PRO A 535 14.44 17.77 -18.23
N ALA A 536 14.22 18.63 -17.24
CA ALA A 536 13.28 18.42 -16.14
C ALA A 536 11.81 18.65 -16.57
N HIS A 537 10.87 18.24 -15.72
CA HIS A 537 9.44 18.49 -15.96
C HIS A 537 9.10 19.99 -15.92
N ASN A 538 8.53 20.49 -17.02
CA ASN A 538 8.26 21.90 -17.30
C ASN A 538 9.51 22.79 -17.40
N GLU A 539 10.70 22.21 -17.60
CA GLU A 539 11.87 22.99 -17.99
C GLU A 539 11.61 23.66 -19.35
N VAL A 540 12.02 24.92 -19.48
CA VAL A 540 11.89 25.71 -20.70
C VAL A 540 13.26 26.12 -21.20
N LEU A 541 13.58 25.75 -22.44
CA LEU A 541 14.79 26.15 -23.16
C LEU A 541 14.43 27.25 -24.18
N PRO A 542 14.80 28.52 -23.96
CA PRO A 542 14.62 29.61 -24.92
C PRO A 542 15.40 29.37 -26.22
N PHE A 543 14.89 29.84 -27.37
CA PHE A 543 15.66 29.78 -28.61
C PHE A 543 16.88 30.72 -28.62
N ASP A 544 16.89 31.76 -27.77
CA ASP A 544 18.06 32.63 -27.61
C ASP A 544 19.26 31.88 -26.97
N SER A 545 19.03 30.69 -26.40
CA SER A 545 20.04 29.81 -25.80
C SER A 545 20.78 28.88 -26.77
N ILE A 546 20.46 28.91 -28.08
CA ILE A 546 20.96 27.97 -29.12
C ILE A 546 22.50 27.94 -29.29
N GLN A 547 23.27 28.82 -28.65
CA GLN A 547 24.73 28.94 -28.80
C GLN A 547 25.56 27.76 -28.25
N LYS A 548 24.94 26.78 -27.58
CA LYS A 548 25.62 25.56 -27.08
C LYS A 548 24.71 24.33 -27.23
N PRO A 549 25.27 23.11 -27.36
CA PRO A 549 24.52 21.88 -27.17
C PRO A 549 23.85 21.84 -25.79
N TYR A 550 22.76 21.08 -25.71
CA TYR A 550 22.05 20.81 -24.47
C TYR A 550 22.33 19.36 -24.03
N THR A 551 22.88 19.20 -22.83
CA THR A 551 23.20 17.88 -22.27
C THR A 551 21.96 17.23 -21.67
N VAL A 552 21.35 16.28 -22.39
CA VAL A 552 20.30 15.40 -21.88
C VAL A 552 20.93 14.41 -20.90
N LYS A 553 20.35 14.21 -19.72
CA LYS A 553 20.90 13.34 -18.65
C LYS A 553 19.86 12.44 -18.02
N GLY A 554 20.35 11.38 -17.36
CA GLY A 554 19.51 10.49 -16.57
C GLY A 554 20.28 9.42 -15.81
N TYR A 555 19.54 8.42 -15.32
CA TYR A 555 20.11 7.22 -14.70
C TYR A 555 19.66 5.94 -15.43
N ALA A 556 20.39 4.84 -15.23
CA ALA A 556 19.98 3.49 -15.62
C ALA A 556 20.44 2.43 -14.59
N TYR A 557 19.66 1.36 -14.38
CA TYR A 557 19.98 0.25 -13.46
C TYR A 557 19.49 -1.11 -14.00
N THR A 558 20.00 -2.22 -13.45
CA THR A 558 19.52 -3.60 -13.70
C THR A 558 19.72 -4.47 -12.45
N GLY A 559 19.17 -5.69 -12.43
CA GLY A 559 19.22 -6.61 -11.28
C GLY A 559 20.21 -7.77 -11.38
N ASN A 560 20.32 -8.49 -10.27
CA ASN A 560 21.37 -9.47 -9.98
C ASN A 560 21.05 -10.91 -10.46
N HIS A 561 21.04 -11.15 -11.78
CA HIS A 561 20.66 -12.45 -12.36
C HIS A 561 21.67 -13.58 -12.12
N ALA A 562 21.48 -14.25 -10.97
CA ALA A 562 22.15 -15.48 -10.59
C ALA A 562 21.55 -16.68 -11.37
N GLY A 563 21.85 -16.74 -12.66
CA GLY A 563 21.44 -17.86 -13.50
C GLY A 563 22.08 -19.15 -13.02
N LEU A 564 21.26 -20.17 -12.68
CA LEU A 564 21.75 -21.47 -12.24
C LEU A 564 22.73 -22.04 -13.29
N SER A 565 23.96 -22.35 -12.87
CA SER A 565 24.88 -23.18 -13.64
C SER A 565 24.38 -24.63 -13.64
N LEU A 566 23.43 -24.92 -14.53
CA LEU A 566 23.14 -26.26 -15.01
C LEU A 566 23.89 -26.43 -16.33
N TYR A 567 24.83 -27.37 -16.33
CA TYR A 567 25.76 -27.76 -17.40
C TYR A 567 27.06 -26.95 -17.56
N PHE A 568 28.15 -27.73 -17.48
CA PHE A 568 29.56 -27.47 -17.79
C PHE A 568 30.31 -26.43 -16.94
N GLY A 569 31.57 -26.77 -16.62
CA GLY A 569 32.50 -25.90 -15.90
C GLY A 569 33.04 -24.76 -16.77
N ASN A 570 33.76 -23.84 -16.13
CA ASN A 570 34.26 -22.58 -16.72
C ASN A 570 33.11 -21.60 -17.07
N ALA A 571 32.19 -21.40 -16.12
CA ALA A 571 31.12 -20.43 -16.25
C ALA A 571 31.55 -19.04 -15.76
N GLU A 572 31.54 -18.05 -16.67
CA GLU A 572 31.57 -16.61 -16.38
C GLU A 572 30.61 -16.22 -15.22
N PRO A 573 30.98 -15.28 -14.31
CA PRO A 573 30.16 -14.92 -13.16
C PRO A 573 28.79 -14.33 -13.56
N ARG A 574 27.70 -15.09 -13.32
CA ARG A 574 26.31 -14.62 -13.56
C ARG A 574 25.69 -14.05 -12.30
N GLY A 575 25.33 -12.77 -12.33
CA GLY A 575 24.93 -11.95 -11.18
C GLY A 575 25.58 -10.56 -11.25
N GLY A 576 24.99 -9.56 -10.61
CA GLY A 576 25.47 -8.16 -10.62
C GLY A 576 25.71 -7.61 -12.02
N ARG A 577 24.67 -7.63 -12.88
CA ARG A 577 24.81 -7.31 -14.31
C ARG A 577 25.25 -5.87 -14.54
N LYS A 578 26.24 -5.67 -15.41
CA LYS A 578 26.66 -4.35 -15.86
C LYS A 578 25.59 -3.75 -16.78
N VAL A 579 25.17 -2.51 -16.55
CA VAL A 579 24.53 -1.70 -17.61
C VAL A 579 25.62 -1.40 -18.64
N THR A 580 25.47 -1.95 -19.84
CA THR A 580 26.48 -1.92 -20.92
C THR A 580 26.29 -0.77 -21.89
N ARG A 581 25.05 -0.27 -22.02
CA ARG A 581 24.68 0.79 -22.97
C ARG A 581 23.39 1.49 -22.52
N VAL A 582 23.33 2.79 -22.74
CA VAL A 582 22.09 3.58 -22.73
C VAL A 582 21.96 4.25 -24.10
N GLU A 583 20.74 4.33 -24.62
CA GLU A 583 20.43 4.92 -25.92
C GLU A 583 19.26 5.89 -25.79
N VAL A 584 19.39 7.08 -26.37
CA VAL A 584 18.31 8.08 -26.48
C VAL A 584 17.93 8.26 -27.95
N SER A 585 16.62 8.34 -28.20
CA SER A 585 16.03 8.71 -29.48
C SER A 585 15.31 10.05 -29.35
N LEU A 586 15.41 10.87 -30.40
CA LEU A 586 14.73 12.17 -30.53
C LEU A 586 13.49 12.08 -31.44
N ASP A 587 13.25 10.92 -32.05
CA ASP A 587 12.28 10.65 -33.11
C ASP A 587 11.30 9.52 -32.73
N ALA A 588 10.99 9.39 -31.45
CA ALA A 588 10.08 8.39 -30.85
C ALA A 588 10.51 6.91 -30.93
N GLY A 589 11.72 6.64 -31.45
CA GLY A 589 12.37 5.33 -31.43
C GLY A 589 12.84 4.81 -32.79
N GLU A 590 12.81 5.62 -33.85
CA GLU A 590 13.24 5.24 -35.19
C GLU A 590 14.77 5.22 -35.30
N THR A 591 15.46 6.26 -34.82
CA THR A 591 16.93 6.32 -34.71
C THR A 591 17.39 6.52 -33.26
N TRP A 592 18.58 6.02 -32.94
CA TRP A 592 19.10 5.96 -31.57
C TRP A 592 20.53 6.50 -31.51
N ARG A 593 20.78 7.42 -30.58
CA ARG A 593 22.11 7.95 -30.24
C ARG A 593 22.61 7.23 -28.99
N LEU A 594 23.88 6.83 -29.01
CA LEU A 594 24.55 6.23 -27.86
C LEU A 594 24.85 7.31 -26.82
N CYS A 595 24.49 7.09 -25.56
CA CYS A 595 24.84 7.99 -24.46
C CYS A 595 26.19 7.61 -23.85
N ASP A 596 26.92 8.60 -23.37
CA ASP A 596 28.06 8.39 -22.48
C ASP A 596 27.57 7.95 -21.10
N ILE A 597 28.37 7.14 -20.40
CA ILE A 597 27.99 6.46 -19.16
C ILE A 597 29.05 6.74 -18.09
N ASP A 598 28.66 7.48 -17.05
CA ASP A 598 29.45 7.61 -15.84
C ASP A 598 29.24 6.38 -14.92
N ARG A 599 30.36 5.82 -14.47
CA ARG A 599 30.41 4.67 -13.57
C ARG A 599 31.61 4.80 -12.60
N PRO A 600 31.41 5.45 -11.44
CA PRO A 600 32.38 5.46 -10.35
C PRO A 600 32.55 4.08 -9.68
N GLU A 601 31.58 3.17 -9.87
CA GLU A 601 31.64 1.79 -9.37
C GLU A 601 32.70 0.95 -10.09
N ARG A 602 33.77 0.59 -9.36
CA ARG A 602 34.64 -0.55 -9.70
C ARG A 602 33.85 -1.86 -9.57
N PRO A 603 34.06 -2.86 -10.46
CA PRO A 603 33.51 -4.20 -10.25
C PRO A 603 34.07 -4.82 -8.96
N THR A 604 33.27 -5.66 -8.28
CA THR A 604 33.79 -6.43 -7.13
C THR A 604 34.77 -7.53 -7.58
N LYS A 605 35.47 -8.17 -6.64
CA LYS A 605 36.34 -9.35 -6.86
C LYS A 605 35.66 -10.54 -7.58
N HIS A 606 34.33 -10.50 -7.75
CA HIS A 606 33.54 -11.47 -8.50
C HIS A 606 32.89 -10.90 -9.78
N GLY A 607 33.42 -9.78 -10.31
CA GLY A 607 32.96 -9.15 -11.54
C GLY A 607 31.59 -8.44 -11.44
N ARG A 608 31.11 -8.18 -10.22
CA ARG A 608 29.74 -7.69 -9.96
C ARG A 608 29.63 -6.18 -10.05
N TYR A 609 28.48 -5.72 -10.52
CA TYR A 609 28.01 -4.34 -10.45
C TYR A 609 26.68 -4.30 -9.68
N TRP A 610 26.62 -3.47 -8.65
CA TRP A 610 25.53 -3.29 -7.68
C TRP A 610 24.87 -1.90 -7.79
N CYS A 611 25.47 -0.98 -8.54
CA CYS A 611 24.99 0.38 -8.69
C CYS A 611 24.29 0.66 -10.03
N TRP A 612 23.47 1.71 -10.01
CA TRP A 612 23.08 2.47 -11.18
C TRP A 612 24.30 3.03 -11.91
N VAL A 613 24.06 3.50 -13.12
CA VAL A 613 24.94 4.46 -13.81
C VAL A 613 24.18 5.74 -14.04
N LEU A 614 24.91 6.84 -14.03
CA LEU A 614 24.44 8.08 -14.64
C LEU A 614 24.83 8.06 -16.12
N TRP A 615 24.04 8.72 -16.95
CA TRP A 615 24.33 8.81 -18.38
C TRP A 615 24.01 10.20 -18.89
N GLU A 616 24.71 10.59 -19.95
CA GLU A 616 24.49 11.87 -20.61
C GLU A 616 24.68 11.80 -22.13
N LEU A 617 24.08 12.75 -22.83
CA LEU A 617 24.15 12.92 -24.28
C LEU A 617 24.00 14.40 -24.61
N ASP A 618 25.01 15.01 -25.21
CA ASP A 618 24.87 16.33 -25.83
C ASP A 618 24.01 16.25 -27.10
N VAL A 619 23.00 17.10 -27.15
CA VAL A 619 22.06 17.23 -28.28
C VAL A 619 22.09 18.67 -28.79
N ASP A 620 22.18 18.84 -30.10
CA ASP A 620 22.06 20.17 -30.70
C ASP A 620 20.63 20.69 -30.49
N VAL A 621 20.48 21.93 -30.02
CA VAL A 621 19.16 22.51 -29.70
C VAL A 621 18.25 22.56 -30.94
N THR A 622 18.82 22.58 -32.15
CA THR A 622 18.07 22.51 -33.41
C THR A 622 17.48 21.12 -33.70
N ASP A 623 18.02 20.03 -33.16
CA ASP A 623 17.41 18.69 -33.27
C ASP A 623 16.05 18.65 -32.52
N PHE A 624 15.96 19.34 -31.37
CA PHE A 624 14.72 19.42 -30.61
C PHE A 624 13.60 20.17 -31.34
N LEU A 625 13.91 21.00 -32.36
CA LEU A 625 12.89 21.66 -33.20
C LEU A 625 12.07 20.65 -34.03
N GLN A 626 12.67 19.50 -34.35
CA GLN A 626 12.05 18.43 -35.13
C GLN A 626 11.50 17.31 -34.22
N SER A 627 12.06 17.18 -33.01
CA SER A 627 11.60 16.24 -31.99
C SER A 627 10.18 16.57 -31.47
N LYS A 628 9.41 15.51 -31.24
CA LYS A 628 8.12 15.55 -30.52
C LYS A 628 8.19 14.85 -29.16
N GLU A 629 9.14 13.93 -29.03
CA GLU A 629 9.45 13.26 -27.78
C GLU A 629 10.90 12.76 -27.76
N LEU A 630 11.51 12.85 -26.58
CA LEU A 630 12.73 12.15 -26.21
C LEU A 630 12.31 10.80 -25.61
N VAL A 631 12.94 9.71 -26.03
CA VAL A 631 12.75 8.39 -25.41
C VAL A 631 14.08 7.72 -25.09
N VAL A 632 14.17 7.07 -23.93
CA VAL A 632 15.40 6.38 -23.48
C VAL A 632 15.16 4.89 -23.26
N ARG A 633 16.17 4.07 -23.57
CA ARG A 633 16.27 2.66 -23.17
C ARG A 633 17.70 2.30 -22.77
N ALA A 634 17.83 1.35 -21.86
CA ALA A 634 19.12 0.78 -21.47
C ALA A 634 19.25 -0.71 -21.86
N TRP A 635 20.48 -1.20 -21.85
CA TRP A 635 20.85 -2.60 -22.06
C TRP A 635 21.78 -3.09 -20.95
N ASP A 636 21.68 -4.37 -20.59
CA ASP A 636 22.60 -5.02 -19.65
C ASP A 636 23.56 -6.03 -20.31
N SER A 637 24.52 -6.54 -19.53
CA SER A 637 25.52 -7.53 -19.95
C SER A 637 24.95 -8.91 -20.30
N ALA A 638 23.65 -9.14 -20.10
CA ALA A 638 22.93 -10.30 -20.59
C ALA A 638 21.96 -9.95 -21.75
N LEU A 639 22.15 -8.78 -22.37
CA LEU A 639 21.40 -8.24 -23.51
C LEU A 639 19.90 -8.04 -23.26
N ASN A 640 19.48 -7.91 -22.01
CA ASN A 640 18.11 -7.51 -21.69
C ASN A 640 17.94 -6.01 -21.99
N THR A 641 16.77 -5.62 -22.51
CA THR A 641 16.41 -4.21 -22.72
C THR A 641 14.97 -3.92 -22.31
N GLN A 642 14.57 -2.65 -22.42
CA GLN A 642 13.27 -2.13 -22.04
C GLN A 642 12.25 -2.22 -23.17
N ALA A 643 10.97 -2.40 -22.82
CA ALA A 643 9.88 -2.46 -23.78
C ALA A 643 9.48 -1.08 -24.34
N ASP A 644 9.07 -1.03 -25.60
CA ASP A 644 8.40 0.13 -26.22
C ASP A 644 7.19 0.58 -25.38
N ARG A 645 6.35 -0.38 -24.98
CA ARG A 645 5.02 -0.15 -24.40
C ARG A 645 4.95 -0.55 -22.94
N LEU A 646 4.13 0.19 -22.20
CA LEU A 646 3.76 -0.10 -20.83
C LEU A 646 3.02 -1.44 -20.74
N THR A 647 3.49 -2.33 -19.87
CA THR A 647 2.83 -3.60 -19.55
C THR A 647 2.27 -3.51 -18.14
N TRP A 648 0.97 -3.27 -18.05
CA TRP A 648 0.25 -3.11 -16.79
C TRP A 648 0.19 -4.41 -15.99
N ASN A 649 0.25 -4.32 -14.65
CA ASN A 649 -0.02 -5.41 -13.73
C ASN A 649 -0.72 -4.91 -12.45
N VAL A 650 -1.43 -5.79 -11.72
CA VAL A 650 -2.21 -5.41 -10.52
C VAL A 650 -1.44 -4.63 -9.47
N MET A 651 -0.14 -4.88 -9.30
CA MET A 651 0.64 -4.23 -8.25
C MET A 651 1.29 -2.93 -8.74
N GLY A 652 1.17 -2.61 -10.03
CA GLY A 652 1.82 -1.46 -10.65
C GLY A 652 3.34 -1.52 -10.55
N MET A 653 3.91 -2.74 -10.57
CA MET A 653 5.31 -2.99 -10.24
C MET A 653 6.19 -3.22 -11.47
N MET A 654 7.50 -3.04 -11.29
CA MET A 654 8.55 -3.30 -12.28
C MET A 654 8.39 -2.53 -13.59
N ASN A 655 7.77 -1.35 -13.55
CA ASN A 655 7.45 -0.59 -14.74
C ASN A 655 8.73 -0.09 -15.44
N ASN A 656 9.06 -0.69 -16.59
CA ASN A 656 10.31 -0.42 -17.32
C ASN A 656 10.12 -0.10 -18.81
N ASN A 657 8.93 0.33 -19.25
CA ASN A 657 8.79 0.87 -20.61
C ASN A 657 9.80 2.02 -20.86
N TRP A 658 10.12 2.28 -22.14
CA TRP A 658 10.91 3.46 -22.50
C TRP A 658 10.32 4.71 -21.83
N PHE A 659 11.14 5.44 -21.07
CA PHE A 659 10.69 6.66 -20.41
C PHE A 659 10.64 7.76 -21.46
N ARG A 660 9.51 8.49 -21.52
CA ARG A 660 9.23 9.44 -22.62
C ARG A 660 9.00 10.85 -22.10
N VAL A 661 9.76 11.81 -22.61
CA VAL A 661 9.59 13.24 -22.34
C VAL A 661 9.06 13.91 -23.60
N LYS A 662 7.86 14.53 -23.56
CA LYS A 662 7.31 15.27 -24.70
C LYS A 662 8.03 16.60 -24.87
N VAL A 663 8.27 16.98 -26.12
CA VAL A 663 8.81 18.29 -26.51
C VAL A 663 7.67 19.11 -27.10
N GLN A 664 7.47 20.33 -26.60
CA GLN A 664 6.38 21.24 -27.01
C GLN A 664 6.92 22.67 -27.16
N ALA A 665 6.59 23.35 -28.25
CA ALA A 665 6.92 24.77 -28.39
C ALA A 665 6.05 25.64 -27.44
N CYS A 666 6.66 26.56 -26.72
CA CYS A 666 6.02 27.38 -25.70
C CYS A 666 6.41 28.86 -25.81
N LYS A 667 5.72 29.73 -25.05
CA LYS A 667 6.19 31.08 -24.78
C LYS A 667 7.02 31.07 -23.50
N THR A 668 8.19 31.70 -23.56
CA THR A 668 9.04 31.96 -22.39
C THR A 668 8.46 33.07 -21.51
N ALA A 669 8.89 33.13 -20.24
CA ALA A 669 8.53 34.23 -19.34
C ALA A 669 8.98 35.62 -19.86
N ALA A 670 10.07 35.66 -20.64
CA ALA A 670 10.57 36.87 -21.30
C ALA A 670 9.78 37.28 -22.56
N GLY A 671 8.72 36.54 -22.93
CA GLY A 671 7.87 36.80 -24.09
C GLY A 671 8.38 36.26 -25.44
N GLY A 672 9.65 35.82 -25.50
CA GLY A 672 10.21 35.05 -26.62
C GLY A 672 9.65 33.62 -26.71
N ILE A 673 10.07 32.86 -27.72
CA ILE A 673 9.65 31.47 -27.95
C ILE A 673 10.74 30.51 -27.47
N GLY A 674 10.35 29.34 -26.96
CA GLY A 674 11.26 28.27 -26.58
C GLY A 674 10.60 26.89 -26.64
N LEU A 675 11.27 25.89 -26.09
CA LEU A 675 10.78 24.51 -25.97
C LEU A 675 10.54 24.17 -24.51
N SER A 676 9.35 23.69 -24.17
CA SER A 676 9.02 23.13 -22.86
C SER A 676 9.07 21.60 -22.91
N PHE A 677 9.67 20.99 -21.89
CA PHE A 677 9.82 19.54 -21.76
C PHE A 677 8.85 18.97 -20.72
N GLU A 678 8.15 17.89 -21.06
CA GLU A 678 7.12 17.30 -20.20
C GLU A 678 7.35 15.81 -19.98
N HIS A 679 7.72 15.44 -18.75
CA HIS A 679 7.79 14.06 -18.25
C HIS A 679 6.42 13.34 -18.24
N PRO A 680 6.37 11.99 -18.09
CA PRO A 680 5.10 11.24 -18.06
C PRO A 680 4.13 11.68 -16.96
N THR A 681 4.64 11.83 -15.73
CA THR A 681 3.85 12.12 -14.51
C THR A 681 4.72 12.75 -13.42
N CYS A 682 4.19 13.72 -12.67
CA CYS A 682 4.79 14.19 -11.42
C CYS A 682 4.65 13.14 -10.28
N PRO A 683 5.49 13.12 -9.24
CA PRO A 683 5.32 12.27 -8.05
C PRO A 683 3.92 12.29 -7.38
N GLY A 684 3.62 11.24 -6.62
CA GLY A 684 2.51 11.20 -5.65
C GLY A 684 1.14 11.59 -6.23
N ASN A 685 0.43 12.46 -5.52
CA ASN A 685 -0.84 13.03 -5.99
C ASN A 685 -0.67 14.38 -6.74
N GLN A 686 0.56 14.81 -7.03
CA GLN A 686 0.80 16.04 -7.78
C GLN A 686 0.20 15.93 -9.20
N ALA A 687 -0.48 16.98 -9.64
CA ALA A 687 -0.96 17.09 -11.01
C ALA A 687 0.21 17.42 -11.97
N GLY A 688 0.13 16.94 -13.21
CA GLY A 688 1.11 17.21 -14.25
C GLY A 688 1.61 15.97 -14.99
N GLY A 689 2.36 16.21 -16.06
CA GLY A 689 2.87 15.22 -16.99
C GLY A 689 1.90 14.86 -18.12
N TRP A 690 2.45 14.44 -19.27
CA TRP A 690 1.67 14.31 -20.51
C TRP A 690 0.60 13.22 -20.43
N MET A 691 0.79 12.19 -19.60
CA MET A 691 -0.22 11.15 -19.39
C MET A 691 -1.49 11.71 -18.73
N ALA A 692 -1.37 12.72 -17.85
CA ALA A 692 -2.52 13.38 -17.22
C ALA A 692 -3.34 14.19 -18.23
N LYS A 693 -2.67 14.84 -19.19
CA LYS A 693 -3.33 15.55 -20.31
C LYS A 693 -4.08 14.57 -21.23
N LEU A 694 -3.48 13.42 -21.55
CA LEU A 694 -4.12 12.40 -22.39
C LEU A 694 -5.38 11.80 -21.75
N LYS A 695 -5.37 11.53 -20.44
CA LYS A 695 -6.54 10.97 -19.73
C LYS A 695 -7.76 11.87 -19.87
N LYS A 696 -7.62 13.15 -19.48
CA LYS A 696 -8.68 14.18 -19.65
C LYS A 696 -9.14 14.34 -21.11
N GLY A 697 -8.21 14.21 -22.07
CA GLY A 697 -8.51 14.27 -23.51
C GLY A 697 -9.23 13.02 -24.06
N ALA A 698 -9.07 11.84 -23.43
CA ALA A 698 -9.76 10.61 -23.79
C ALA A 698 -11.21 10.60 -23.25
N ASP A 699 -11.39 10.99 -21.98
CA ASP A 699 -12.70 11.13 -21.34
C ASP A 699 -13.59 12.11 -22.13
N SER A 700 -12.98 13.20 -22.64
CA SER A 700 -13.62 14.19 -23.51
C SER A 700 -14.07 13.65 -24.88
N LYS A 701 -13.53 12.52 -25.36
CA LYS A 701 -13.88 11.89 -26.65
C LYS A 701 -14.89 10.76 -26.53
N ALA A 702 -15.14 10.24 -25.32
CA ALA A 702 -16.16 9.22 -25.07
C ALA A 702 -17.61 9.78 -25.16
N GLN A 703 -17.77 11.11 -25.21
CA GLN A 703 -19.06 11.80 -25.19
C GLN A 703 -19.46 12.35 -26.58
N GLN A 704 -19.87 11.47 -27.49
CA GLN A 704 -20.63 11.87 -28.69
C GLN A 704 -21.97 11.12 -28.77
N PRO A 705 -23.13 11.82 -28.69
CA PRO A 705 -24.44 11.20 -28.85
C PRO A 705 -24.73 10.73 -30.28
N VAL A 706 -25.56 9.70 -30.40
CA VAL A 706 -26.11 9.23 -31.69
C VAL A 706 -27.25 10.15 -32.14
N GLU A 707 -27.27 10.57 -33.41
CA GLU A 707 -28.27 11.51 -33.96
C GLU A 707 -29.70 10.94 -34.05
N PRO A 708 -30.72 11.77 -33.74
CA PRO A 708 -32.09 11.63 -34.26
C PRO A 708 -32.41 12.62 -35.41
N VAL A 709 -33.22 12.16 -36.36
CA VAL A 709 -33.63 12.87 -37.60
C VAL A 709 -34.73 13.95 -37.32
N PRO A 710 -34.82 15.07 -38.08
CA PRO A 710 -35.23 16.35 -37.50
C PRO A 710 -36.70 16.80 -37.71
N ALA A 711 -37.14 17.77 -36.89
CA ALA A 711 -38.42 18.49 -37.00
C ALA A 711 -38.24 20.00 -37.28
N LYS A 712 -39.20 20.58 -37.99
CA LYS A 712 -39.13 21.81 -38.82
C LYS A 712 -38.82 23.15 -38.10
N LYS A 713 -38.24 24.07 -38.90
CA LYS A 713 -37.83 25.45 -38.59
C LYS A 713 -38.98 26.46 -38.45
N THR A 714 -38.81 27.44 -37.55
CA THR A 714 -39.04 28.91 -37.73
C THR A 714 -38.41 29.63 -36.52
N MET A 715 -37.90 30.88 -36.56
CA MET A 715 -37.77 31.88 -37.63
C MET A 715 -36.47 32.70 -37.41
N VAL A 716 -35.98 33.42 -38.42
CA VAL A 716 -34.68 34.15 -38.37
C VAL A 716 -34.88 35.68 -38.36
N LYS A 717 -34.07 36.39 -37.57
CA LYS A 717 -33.62 37.76 -37.88
C LYS A 717 -32.13 37.92 -37.54
N SER A 718 -31.39 38.53 -38.45
CA SER A 718 -30.03 39.07 -38.27
C SER A 718 -30.13 40.52 -37.71
N SER A 719 -29.06 41.21 -37.29
CA SER A 719 -27.66 41.15 -37.73
C SER A 719 -26.67 41.78 -36.72
N SER A 720 -25.39 41.85 -37.11
CA SER A 720 -24.22 42.40 -36.41
C SER A 720 -23.57 41.51 -35.33
N THR A 721 -22.23 41.53 -35.29
CA THR A 721 -21.33 40.73 -34.45
C THR A 721 -20.23 41.68 -33.93
N PRO A 722 -19.60 41.43 -32.76
CA PRO A 722 -18.37 40.61 -32.79
C PRO A 722 -18.10 39.72 -31.55
N SER A 723 -17.27 38.68 -31.76
CA SER A 723 -16.33 38.07 -30.80
C SER A 723 -16.82 37.48 -29.45
N PHE A 724 -16.92 36.14 -29.37
CA PHE A 724 -16.58 35.32 -28.19
C PHE A 724 -15.79 34.08 -28.69
N ARG A 725 -14.55 33.81 -28.24
CA ARG A 725 -14.12 33.20 -26.96
C ARG A 725 -14.67 31.79 -26.71
N GLN A 726 -13.79 30.78 -26.73
CA GLN A 726 -14.04 29.44 -26.18
C GLN A 726 -13.89 29.44 -24.64
N PRO A 727 -14.54 28.53 -23.91
CA PRO A 727 -14.51 28.51 -22.44
C PRO A 727 -13.20 27.95 -21.88
N THR A 728 -12.58 28.71 -20.97
CA THR A 728 -11.48 28.25 -20.13
C THR A 728 -12.01 27.43 -18.95
N VAL A 729 -11.39 26.30 -18.63
CA VAL A 729 -11.62 25.62 -17.35
C VAL A 729 -11.22 26.57 -16.22
N ARG A 730 -12.10 26.77 -15.24
CA ARG A 730 -11.85 27.66 -14.10
C ARG A 730 -10.78 27.02 -13.21
N GLN A 731 -9.66 27.71 -13.06
CA GLN A 731 -8.68 27.42 -12.01
C GLN A 731 -9.13 28.12 -10.73
N ILE A 732 -9.04 27.42 -9.60
CA ILE A 732 -9.58 27.86 -8.30
C ILE A 732 -8.51 27.62 -7.24
N SER A 733 -8.19 28.59 -6.38
CA SER A 733 -7.20 28.41 -5.30
C SER A 733 -7.81 27.82 -4.03
N MET A 734 -7.01 27.21 -3.15
CA MET A 734 -7.51 26.80 -1.82
C MET A 734 -8.07 28.00 -1.03
N ILE A 735 -7.52 29.20 -1.22
CA ILE A 735 -8.02 30.44 -0.64
C ILE A 735 -9.43 30.76 -1.16
N GLU A 736 -9.74 30.48 -2.43
CA GLU A 736 -11.08 30.61 -3.00
C GLU A 736 -12.01 29.52 -2.45
N VAL A 737 -11.62 28.24 -2.50
CA VAL A 737 -12.42 27.11 -1.96
C VAL A 737 -12.83 27.33 -0.50
N ARG A 738 -11.90 27.81 0.35
CA ARG A 738 -12.13 28.14 1.77
C ARG A 738 -13.20 29.20 2.03
N ARG A 739 -13.73 29.89 1.00
CA ARG A 739 -14.84 30.85 1.11
C ARG A 739 -16.22 30.19 1.01
N HIS A 740 -16.29 28.94 0.54
CA HIS A 740 -17.53 28.23 0.25
C HIS A 740 -17.74 27.10 1.27
N THR A 741 -18.17 27.48 2.48
CA THR A 741 -18.29 26.60 3.66
C THR A 741 -19.71 26.47 4.23
N HIS A 742 -20.77 26.84 3.50
CA HIS A 742 -22.14 26.96 4.03
C HIS A 742 -23.23 26.53 3.04
N SER A 743 -24.48 26.42 3.49
CA SER A 743 -25.60 25.84 2.71
C SER A 743 -25.98 26.58 1.42
N GLU A 744 -25.43 27.78 1.19
CA GLU A 744 -25.63 28.59 -0.02
C GLU A 744 -24.35 28.72 -0.87
N SER A 745 -23.26 28.09 -0.42
CA SER A 745 -21.98 27.99 -1.10
C SER A 745 -21.13 26.94 -0.39
N ALA A 746 -21.15 25.72 -0.89
CA ALA A 746 -20.49 24.55 -0.30
C ALA A 746 -19.58 23.88 -1.34
N TRP A 747 -18.28 24.19 -1.30
CA TRP A 747 -17.31 23.60 -2.22
C TRP A 747 -16.37 22.64 -1.50
N ILE A 748 -16.07 21.51 -2.13
CA ILE A 748 -15.10 20.52 -1.66
C ILE A 748 -14.02 20.29 -2.71
N VAL A 749 -12.79 19.98 -2.28
CA VAL A 749 -11.78 19.38 -3.17
C VAL A 749 -11.84 17.86 -3.02
N VAL A 750 -11.88 17.14 -4.14
CA VAL A 750 -11.73 15.69 -4.18
C VAL A 750 -10.78 15.35 -5.33
N HIS A 751 -9.70 14.62 -5.07
CA HIS A 751 -8.67 14.26 -6.06
C HIS A 751 -8.13 15.47 -6.87
N GLY A 752 -7.96 16.62 -6.20
CA GLY A 752 -7.47 17.88 -6.80
C GLY A 752 -8.47 18.63 -7.69
N SER A 753 -9.68 18.10 -7.89
CA SER A 753 -10.78 18.79 -8.58
C SER A 753 -11.68 19.51 -7.58
N VAL A 754 -12.20 20.69 -7.95
CA VAL A 754 -13.09 21.49 -7.10
C VAL A 754 -14.53 21.32 -7.53
N TYR A 755 -15.38 20.94 -6.59
CA TYR A 755 -16.79 20.62 -6.80
C TYR A 755 -17.69 21.59 -6.02
N ASP A 756 -18.63 22.24 -6.71
CA ASP A 756 -19.69 23.03 -6.09
C ASP A 756 -20.88 22.12 -5.78
N CYS A 757 -20.85 21.58 -4.57
CA CYS A 757 -21.90 20.70 -4.10
C CYS A 757 -23.16 21.44 -3.64
N THR A 758 -23.23 22.79 -3.69
CA THR A 758 -24.38 23.59 -3.21
C THR A 758 -25.70 23.11 -3.80
N GLY A 759 -25.73 22.86 -5.11
CA GLY A 759 -26.91 22.33 -5.81
C GLY A 759 -27.23 20.85 -5.51
N PHE A 760 -26.29 20.10 -4.93
CA PHE A 760 -26.46 18.69 -4.55
C PHE A 760 -26.79 18.49 -3.07
N LEU A 761 -26.60 19.51 -2.22
CA LEU A 761 -26.74 19.41 -0.76
C LEU A 761 -28.04 18.72 -0.31
N GLN A 762 -29.17 19.06 -0.94
CA GLN A 762 -30.50 18.51 -0.60
C GLN A 762 -30.80 17.15 -1.28
N GLU A 763 -30.03 16.76 -2.30
CA GLU A 763 -30.14 15.45 -2.98
C GLU A 763 -29.12 14.43 -2.44
N HIS A 764 -28.17 14.86 -1.61
CA HIS A 764 -27.10 14.03 -1.07
C HIS A 764 -27.65 12.96 -0.10
N PRO A 765 -27.41 11.64 -0.33
CA PRO A 765 -27.96 10.58 0.52
C PRO A 765 -27.51 10.59 1.99
N GLY A 766 -26.39 11.25 2.32
CA GLY A 766 -25.94 11.49 3.70
C GLY A 766 -26.53 12.75 4.35
N GLY A 767 -27.41 13.47 3.66
CA GLY A 767 -27.91 14.79 4.08
C GLY A 767 -26.92 15.92 3.81
N VAL A 768 -27.38 17.16 4.01
CA VAL A 768 -26.64 18.41 3.73
C VAL A 768 -25.35 18.48 4.54
N ASP A 769 -25.43 18.17 5.83
CA ASP A 769 -24.36 18.42 6.79
C ASP A 769 -23.12 17.56 6.54
N SER A 770 -23.26 16.38 5.92
CA SER A 770 -22.13 15.53 5.52
C SER A 770 -21.22 16.18 4.47
N ILE A 771 -21.73 17.10 3.66
CA ILE A 771 -20.93 17.88 2.71
C ILE A 771 -20.43 19.17 3.37
N LEU A 772 -21.27 19.86 4.16
CA LEU A 772 -20.87 21.10 4.85
C LEU A 772 -19.70 20.89 5.82
N LEU A 773 -19.57 19.68 6.39
CA LEU A 773 -18.46 19.31 7.28
C LEU A 773 -17.07 19.50 6.63
N THR A 774 -16.94 19.12 5.36
CA THR A 774 -15.70 19.20 4.56
C THR A 774 -15.73 20.36 3.56
N ALA A 775 -16.79 21.17 3.55
CA ALA A 775 -16.85 22.37 2.75
C ALA A 775 -15.72 23.35 3.15
N GLY A 776 -15.05 23.89 2.14
CA GLY A 776 -13.81 24.66 2.26
C GLY A 776 -12.52 23.87 2.43
N THR A 777 -12.55 22.53 2.41
CA THR A 777 -11.36 21.68 2.60
C THR A 777 -11.15 20.69 1.46
N ASP A 778 -9.97 20.05 1.45
CA ASP A 778 -9.84 18.77 0.77
C ASP A 778 -10.62 17.71 1.57
N ALA A 779 -11.41 16.92 0.87
CA ALA A 779 -12.32 15.92 1.39
C ALA A 779 -11.96 14.51 0.89
N THR A 780 -10.82 14.34 0.20
CA THR A 780 -10.48 13.11 -0.55
C THR A 780 -10.45 11.87 0.36
N GLU A 781 -9.85 11.94 1.55
CA GLU A 781 -9.81 10.81 2.48
C GLU A 781 -11.20 10.43 3.02
N GLU A 782 -12.01 11.40 3.46
CA GLU A 782 -13.42 11.16 3.82
C GLU A 782 -14.23 10.60 2.65
N PHE A 783 -14.05 11.14 1.45
CA PHE A 783 -14.85 10.77 0.29
C PHE A 783 -14.60 9.32 -0.12
N ASP A 784 -13.33 8.92 -0.28
CA ASP A 784 -12.95 7.55 -0.64
C ASP A 784 -13.26 6.53 0.46
N ALA A 785 -13.31 6.93 1.73
CA ALA A 785 -13.61 6.02 2.84
C ALA A 785 -15.07 5.57 2.94
N ILE A 786 -16.02 6.30 2.32
CA ILE A 786 -17.47 6.06 2.48
C ILE A 786 -18.26 5.99 1.16
N HIS A 787 -17.73 6.45 0.02
CA HIS A 787 -18.46 6.51 -1.25
C HIS A 787 -18.04 5.43 -2.26
N SER A 788 -19.03 4.82 -2.92
CA SER A 788 -18.82 3.86 -4.00
C SER A 788 -18.49 4.53 -5.35
N ASP A 789 -18.00 3.77 -6.31
CA ASP A 789 -17.64 4.28 -7.65
C ASP A 789 -18.82 4.88 -8.42
N LYS A 790 -20.06 4.44 -8.10
CA LYS A 790 -21.29 5.05 -8.61
C LYS A 790 -21.46 6.50 -8.12
N ALA A 791 -21.06 6.80 -6.88
CA ALA A 791 -21.07 8.16 -6.34
C ALA A 791 -19.92 9.01 -6.91
N LYS A 792 -18.75 8.42 -7.17
CA LYS A 792 -17.65 9.07 -7.92
C LYS A 792 -18.11 9.54 -9.30
N ALA A 793 -18.86 8.70 -10.01
CA ALA A 793 -19.47 9.06 -11.30
C ALA A 793 -20.61 10.11 -11.22
N MET A 794 -21.19 10.34 -10.03
CA MET A 794 -22.17 11.41 -9.82
C MET A 794 -21.51 12.75 -9.49
N LEU A 795 -20.36 12.73 -8.80
CA LEU A 795 -19.64 13.93 -8.35
C LEU A 795 -19.22 14.84 -9.51
N GLU A 796 -18.81 14.27 -10.66
CA GLU A 796 -18.32 15.05 -11.82
C GLU A 796 -19.35 16.02 -12.41
N LYS A 797 -20.66 15.83 -12.14
CA LYS A 797 -21.71 16.79 -12.51
C LYS A 797 -21.59 18.15 -11.79
N TYR A 798 -20.97 18.16 -10.63
CA TYR A 798 -20.86 19.33 -9.74
C TYR A 798 -19.49 20.00 -9.85
N LYS A 799 -18.63 19.55 -10.78
CA LYS A 799 -17.30 20.09 -10.96
C LYS A 799 -17.36 21.51 -11.53
N ILE A 800 -16.75 22.45 -10.82
CA ILE A 800 -16.65 23.84 -11.25
C ILE A 800 -15.23 24.26 -11.66
N GLY A 801 -14.21 23.47 -11.30
CA GLY A 801 -12.83 23.80 -11.61
C GLY A 801 -11.81 22.75 -11.20
N GLU A 802 -10.55 23.13 -11.36
CA GLU A 802 -9.37 22.36 -10.94
C GLU A 802 -8.61 23.21 -9.91
N LEU A 803 -8.05 22.58 -8.88
CA LEU A 803 -7.32 23.29 -7.84
C LEU A 803 -5.99 23.83 -8.37
N ILE A 804 -5.71 25.11 -8.08
CA ILE A 804 -4.39 25.72 -8.32
C ILE A 804 -3.39 25.10 -7.33
N ALA A 805 -2.32 24.51 -7.86
CA ALA A 805 -1.16 24.17 -7.05
C ALA A 805 -0.44 25.47 -6.64
N GLU A 806 -0.20 25.64 -5.34
CA GLU A 806 0.44 26.86 -4.81
C GLU A 806 1.95 26.84 -5.09
N SER A 807 2.34 27.55 -6.15
CA SER A 807 3.71 27.97 -6.47
C SER A 807 3.66 29.39 -7.03
N GLU A 808 4.63 30.23 -6.64
CA GLU A 808 4.79 31.64 -7.05
C GLU A 808 3.67 32.61 -6.62
N TYR A 809 3.67 33.01 -5.34
CA TYR A 809 3.20 34.35 -4.93
C TYR A 809 3.83 34.84 -3.62
N ASP A 810 5.16 34.88 -3.54
CA ASP A 810 5.84 35.76 -2.58
C ASP A 810 7.22 36.20 -3.09
N SER A 811 7.35 37.50 -3.43
CA SER A 811 8.63 38.24 -3.63
C SER A 811 8.41 39.60 -4.32
N PHE A 812 7.83 40.58 -3.62
CA PHE A 812 8.18 41.98 -3.90
C PHE A 812 8.04 42.86 -2.65
N SER A 813 8.98 43.81 -2.50
CA SER A 813 9.02 44.82 -1.43
C SER A 813 9.29 44.31 0.01
N ALA A 814 10.41 43.62 0.22
CA ALA A 814 11.11 43.77 1.49
C ALA A 814 11.68 45.20 1.57
N CYS A 815 11.30 45.99 2.58
CA CYS A 815 11.91 47.30 2.83
C CYS A 815 11.82 47.72 4.30
N SER A 816 12.99 47.86 4.94
CA SER A 816 13.30 48.72 6.09
C SER A 816 12.37 48.71 7.31
N THR A 817 12.82 48.05 8.39
CA THR A 817 12.51 48.53 9.75
C THR A 817 13.25 49.84 10.02
N PRO A 818 12.59 50.79 10.71
CA PRO A 818 13.24 51.47 11.83
C PRO A 818 12.48 51.27 13.15
N GLU A 819 13.14 51.59 14.25
CA GLU A 819 12.59 51.57 15.61
C GLU A 819 11.63 52.76 15.87
N GLY A 820 10.84 52.70 16.96
CA GLY A 820 10.41 53.94 17.64
C GLY A 820 8.91 54.19 17.86
N SER A 821 8.36 53.58 18.90
CA SER A 821 7.56 54.23 19.97
C SER A 821 6.52 55.34 19.65
N LEU A 822 5.26 55.06 20.02
CA LEU A 822 4.25 55.98 20.62
C LEU A 822 3.55 57.09 19.79
N ARG A 823 2.21 57.10 19.92
CA ARG A 823 1.20 58.13 19.55
C ARG A 823 0.91 58.27 18.03
N GLY A 824 -0.33 58.42 17.56
CA GLY A 824 -1.63 58.22 18.21
C GLY A 824 -2.76 59.13 17.71
N GLY A 825 -3.94 58.56 17.41
CA GLY A 825 -5.24 59.25 17.51
C GLY A 825 -6.07 59.47 16.22
N SER A 826 -7.24 58.80 16.18
CA SER A 826 -8.53 59.32 15.66
C SER A 826 -8.72 59.51 14.13
N ASN A 827 -9.92 59.36 13.52
CA ASN A 827 -11.21 58.82 13.99
C ASN A 827 -12.18 58.48 12.81
N PHE A 828 -13.37 57.96 13.16
CA PHE A 828 -14.57 57.63 12.35
C PHE A 828 -14.67 56.18 11.81
N LYS A 829 -15.51 55.25 12.32
CA LYS A 829 -16.69 55.19 13.24
C LYS A 829 -18.07 55.07 12.55
N TYR A 830 -18.53 53.84 12.36
CA TYR A 830 -19.95 53.41 12.36
C TYR A 830 -20.02 52.15 13.26
N LEU A 831 -20.51 52.25 14.50
CA LEU A 831 -21.92 52.23 14.96
C LEU A 831 -22.45 50.79 15.22
N THR A 832 -22.39 50.41 16.49
CA THR A 832 -23.11 49.29 17.13
C THR A 832 -24.55 49.66 17.48
N PRO A 833 -25.45 48.66 17.60
CA PRO A 833 -26.59 48.75 18.51
C PRO A 833 -26.49 47.75 19.68
N ILE A 834 -26.38 48.32 20.90
CA ILE A 834 -27.00 47.85 22.16
C ILE A 834 -26.49 46.51 22.77
N SER A 835 -26.34 46.54 24.09
CA SER A 835 -25.95 45.41 24.93
C SER A 835 -27.14 44.58 25.42
N GLU A 836 -27.00 43.26 25.40
CA GLU A 836 -27.59 42.40 26.43
C GLU A 836 -26.48 41.85 27.35
N LEU A 837 -26.87 41.32 28.51
CA LEU A 837 -25.96 40.99 29.63
C LEU A 837 -25.09 39.75 29.33
N PRO A 838 -23.86 39.66 29.88
CA PRO A 838 -22.96 38.53 29.63
C PRO A 838 -23.49 37.24 30.26
N PRO A 839 -23.80 36.19 29.47
CA PRO A 839 -24.16 34.89 30.02
C PRO A 839 -22.90 34.12 30.40
N VAL A 840 -22.79 33.81 31.70
CA VAL A 840 -22.09 32.66 32.33
C VAL A 840 -21.01 31.95 31.50
N LEU A 841 -19.79 31.90 32.05
CA LEU A 841 -18.67 30.99 31.70
C LEU A 841 -19.09 29.79 30.84
N ALA A 842 -18.92 29.92 29.52
CA ALA A 842 -19.26 28.85 28.59
C ALA A 842 -18.39 27.63 28.86
N LYS A 843 -19.03 26.49 29.16
CA LYS A 843 -18.31 25.22 29.36
C LYS A 843 -17.55 24.86 28.08
N PRO A 844 -16.29 24.41 28.16
CA PRO A 844 -15.53 24.02 26.97
C PRO A 844 -16.20 22.82 26.27
N VAL A 845 -16.16 22.82 24.94
CA VAL A 845 -16.80 21.80 24.10
C VAL A 845 -15.76 20.76 23.67
N ALA A 846 -16.09 19.49 23.86
CA ALA A 846 -15.17 18.38 23.60
C ALA A 846 -15.10 17.94 22.14
N LEU A 847 -16.19 18.06 21.38
CA LEU A 847 -16.27 17.63 19.98
C LEU A 847 -15.78 18.71 19.00
N ASN A 848 -15.04 18.29 17.97
CA ASN A 848 -14.69 19.12 16.82
C ASN A 848 -15.25 18.47 15.53
N PRO A 849 -16.11 19.16 14.76
CA PRO A 849 -16.72 18.59 13.56
C PRO A 849 -15.71 18.26 12.44
N LYS A 850 -14.54 18.90 12.42
CA LYS A 850 -13.52 18.69 11.37
C LYS A 850 -12.42 17.69 11.76
N GLU A 851 -12.16 17.48 13.05
CA GLU A 851 -11.06 16.65 13.54
C GLU A 851 -11.53 15.31 14.14
N ARG A 852 -10.59 14.37 14.34
CA ARG A 852 -10.82 13.14 15.12
C ARG A 852 -10.11 13.30 16.47
N ILE A 853 -10.87 13.31 17.56
CA ILE A 853 -10.36 13.47 18.93
C ILE A 853 -10.34 12.10 19.63
N SER A 854 -9.29 11.84 20.42
CA SER A 854 -9.15 10.61 21.21
C SER A 854 -9.89 10.75 22.54
N PHE A 855 -10.75 9.78 22.87
CA PHE A 855 -11.46 9.70 24.15
C PHE A 855 -11.23 8.35 24.83
N GLN A 856 -10.89 8.38 26.12
CA GLN A 856 -10.50 7.21 26.90
C GLN A 856 -11.70 6.57 27.61
N LEU A 857 -11.81 5.24 27.57
CA LEU A 857 -12.82 4.48 28.31
C LEU A 857 -12.51 4.50 29.81
N VAL A 858 -13.39 5.08 30.62
CA VAL A 858 -13.22 5.23 32.08
C VAL A 858 -14.16 4.34 32.91
N GLU A 859 -15.30 3.92 32.36
CA GLU A 859 -16.26 3.02 33.01
C GLU A 859 -16.86 2.06 31.98
N LYS A 860 -17.12 0.80 32.37
CA LYS A 860 -17.69 -0.24 31.51
C LYS A 860 -18.66 -1.09 32.30
N GLU A 861 -19.93 -1.06 31.92
CA GLU A 861 -21.02 -1.76 32.60
C GLU A 861 -21.70 -2.74 31.63
N LYS A 862 -21.77 -4.03 31.99
CA LYS A 862 -22.37 -5.07 31.16
C LYS A 862 -23.81 -5.36 31.61
N LEU A 863 -24.76 -4.73 30.93
CA LEU A 863 -26.19 -4.77 31.26
C LEU A 863 -26.86 -6.09 30.84
N SER A 864 -26.37 -6.75 29.80
CA SER A 864 -26.82 -8.08 29.39
C SER A 864 -25.69 -8.87 28.73
N ALA A 865 -25.98 -10.11 28.30
CA ALA A 865 -25.04 -10.90 27.50
C ALA A 865 -24.54 -10.14 26.24
N ASN A 866 -25.40 -9.30 25.65
CA ASN A 866 -25.17 -8.59 24.38
C ASN A 866 -25.41 -7.07 24.44
N ILE A 867 -25.46 -6.45 25.63
CA ILE A 867 -25.63 -4.99 25.80
C ILE A 867 -24.60 -4.49 26.83
N CYS A 868 -23.86 -3.44 26.48
CA CYS A 868 -22.87 -2.80 27.34
C CYS A 868 -23.02 -1.27 27.29
N LYS A 869 -22.90 -0.61 28.45
CA LYS A 869 -22.75 0.85 28.58
C LYS A 869 -21.26 1.15 28.74
N LEU A 870 -20.74 2.08 27.94
CA LEU A 870 -19.33 2.44 27.88
C LEU A 870 -19.20 3.96 28.09
N ARG A 871 -18.51 4.35 29.16
CA ARG A 871 -18.31 5.76 29.52
C ARG A 871 -16.94 6.24 29.07
N PHE A 872 -16.91 7.27 28.25
CA PHE A 872 -15.68 7.87 27.76
C PHE A 872 -15.45 9.22 28.44
N GLY A 873 -14.27 9.40 29.04
CA GLY A 873 -13.89 10.64 29.71
C GLY A 873 -13.58 11.74 28.70
N LEU A 874 -14.08 12.95 28.96
CA LEU A 874 -13.76 14.16 28.18
C LEU A 874 -12.42 14.77 28.64
N GLN A 875 -11.92 15.74 27.88
CA GLN A 875 -10.59 16.36 28.07
C GLN A 875 -10.41 17.00 29.45
N SER A 876 -11.49 17.44 30.12
CA SER A 876 -11.48 17.82 31.53
C SER A 876 -12.87 17.62 32.15
N LYS A 877 -12.98 17.73 33.48
CA LYS A 877 -14.24 17.55 34.22
C LYS A 877 -15.26 18.67 34.00
N GLU A 878 -14.84 19.75 33.34
CA GLU A 878 -15.62 20.94 33.03
C GLU A 878 -16.18 20.90 31.59
N HIS A 879 -15.67 19.99 30.74
CA HIS A 879 -16.09 19.85 29.35
C HIS A 879 -17.51 19.28 29.24
N ILE A 880 -18.27 19.77 28.26
CA ILE A 880 -19.46 19.11 27.71
C ILE A 880 -19.11 18.42 26.41
N LEU A 881 -19.93 17.45 25.98
CA LEU A 881 -19.69 16.77 24.71
C LEU A 881 -19.81 17.74 23.53
N GLY A 882 -20.83 18.61 23.54
CA GLY A 882 -21.17 19.50 22.44
C GLY A 882 -21.87 18.76 21.30
N LEU A 883 -22.77 17.84 21.64
CA LEU A 883 -23.56 17.07 20.68
C LEU A 883 -25.01 17.56 20.65
N PRO A 884 -25.43 18.29 19.59
CA PRO A 884 -26.82 18.74 19.46
C PRO A 884 -27.80 17.56 19.43
N VAL A 885 -28.97 17.71 20.02
CA VAL A 885 -29.94 16.62 20.21
C VAL A 885 -30.40 16.07 18.86
N GLY A 886 -30.27 14.75 18.66
CA GLY A 886 -30.59 14.08 17.39
C GLY A 886 -29.42 13.99 16.40
N LYS A 887 -28.27 14.60 16.72
CA LYS A 887 -27.00 14.37 16.03
C LYS A 887 -26.25 13.17 16.62
N HIS A 888 -25.31 12.63 15.85
CA HIS A 888 -24.50 11.47 16.20
C HIS A 888 -23.00 11.80 16.14
N VAL A 889 -22.15 10.85 16.53
CA VAL A 889 -20.69 10.92 16.36
C VAL A 889 -20.18 9.74 15.53
N LEU A 890 -19.12 9.96 14.76
CA LEU A 890 -18.44 8.91 13.98
C LEU A 890 -17.28 8.37 14.80
N ILE A 891 -17.43 7.14 15.29
CA ILE A 891 -16.36 6.42 15.99
C ILE A 891 -15.49 5.73 14.95
N ALA A 892 -14.18 5.94 15.05
CA ALA A 892 -13.16 5.38 14.19
C ALA A 892 -12.19 4.52 15.02
N ALA A 893 -11.97 3.28 14.57
CA ALA A 893 -11.01 2.36 15.19
C ALA A 893 -10.37 1.44 14.14
N ASN A 894 -9.13 1.02 14.39
CA ASN A 894 -8.40 0.09 13.52
C ASN A 894 -8.69 -1.35 13.94
N ILE A 895 -9.74 -1.95 13.36
CA ILE A 895 -10.26 -3.26 13.75
C ILE A 895 -9.83 -4.30 12.71
N ASN A 896 -9.04 -5.29 13.13
CA ASN A 896 -8.32 -6.19 12.22
C ASN A 896 -7.53 -5.38 11.17
N ASN A 897 -6.93 -4.26 11.61
CA ASN A 897 -6.12 -3.34 10.83
C ASN A 897 -6.77 -2.78 9.54
N ARG A 898 -8.10 -2.71 9.53
CA ARG A 898 -8.85 -1.81 8.67
C ARG A 898 -9.39 -0.66 9.50
N LEU A 899 -9.34 0.56 8.97
CA LEU A 899 -10.04 1.70 9.55
C LEU A 899 -11.55 1.45 9.44
N VAL A 900 -12.18 1.07 10.55
CA VAL A 900 -13.63 0.90 10.63
C VAL A 900 -14.20 2.16 11.26
N MET A 901 -15.02 2.89 10.49
CA MET A 901 -15.77 4.05 10.98
C MET A 901 -17.26 3.72 11.05
N ARG A 902 -17.93 4.05 12.15
CA ARG A 902 -19.38 3.82 12.33
C ARG A 902 -20.01 4.93 13.17
N ALA A 903 -21.22 5.33 12.79
CA ALA A 903 -22.01 6.29 13.56
C ALA A 903 -22.56 5.66 14.85
N TYR A 904 -22.51 6.41 15.94
CA TYR A 904 -23.12 6.09 17.23
C TYR A 904 -23.73 7.35 17.82
N THR A 905 -24.86 7.20 18.52
CA THR A 905 -25.45 8.30 19.29
C THR A 905 -25.30 8.01 20.79
N PRO A 906 -24.53 8.83 21.53
CA PRO A 906 -24.49 8.81 22.99
C PRO A 906 -25.87 8.98 23.63
N VAL A 907 -26.08 8.35 24.79
CA VAL A 907 -27.30 8.50 25.61
C VAL A 907 -27.20 9.64 26.64
N SER A 908 -25.98 10.14 26.87
CA SER A 908 -25.69 11.38 27.60
C SER A 908 -26.00 12.64 26.76
N CYS A 909 -26.22 13.78 27.42
CA CYS A 909 -26.41 15.09 26.82
C CYS A 909 -25.49 16.14 27.50
N ASP A 910 -25.46 17.40 27.04
CA ASP A 910 -24.56 18.44 27.59
C ASP A 910 -24.88 18.92 29.03
N LYS A 911 -25.87 18.30 29.69
CA LYS A 911 -26.04 18.36 31.15
C LYS A 911 -25.04 17.44 31.88
N ASP A 912 -24.67 16.33 31.25
CA ASP A 912 -23.69 15.36 31.71
C ASP A 912 -22.27 15.90 31.39
N VAL A 913 -21.47 16.20 32.42
CA VAL A 913 -20.19 16.94 32.29
C VAL A 913 -19.00 16.03 32.58
N GLY A 914 -17.93 16.17 31.79
CA GLY A 914 -16.67 15.42 31.95
C GLY A 914 -16.68 14.00 31.39
N TYR A 915 -17.79 13.51 30.87
CA TYR A 915 -17.89 12.20 30.19
C TYR A 915 -19.00 12.18 29.12
N PHE A 916 -19.01 11.15 28.29
CA PHE A 916 -20.20 10.73 27.53
C PHE A 916 -20.40 9.21 27.59
N ASP A 917 -21.67 8.79 27.55
CA ASP A 917 -22.07 7.38 27.64
C ASP A 917 -22.56 6.85 26.29
N LEU A 918 -21.93 5.79 25.79
CA LEU A 918 -22.40 4.99 24.67
C LEU A 918 -23.13 3.75 25.16
N LEU A 919 -24.35 3.52 24.67
CA LEU A 919 -25.09 2.28 24.92
C LEU A 919 -25.05 1.38 23.69
N VAL A 920 -24.24 0.32 23.76
CA VAL A 920 -23.85 -0.49 22.60
C VAL A 920 -24.45 -1.89 22.70
N LYS A 921 -25.10 -2.34 21.62
CA LYS A 921 -25.49 -3.75 21.45
C LYS A 921 -24.39 -4.50 20.72
N ILE A 922 -23.97 -5.64 21.27
CA ILE A 922 -22.85 -6.43 20.79
C ILE A 922 -23.36 -7.49 19.82
N TYR A 923 -22.95 -7.37 18.56
CA TYR A 923 -23.37 -8.28 17.50
C TYR A 923 -22.34 -9.39 17.35
N PHE A 924 -22.42 -10.43 18.18
CA PHE A 924 -21.48 -11.56 18.15
C PHE A 924 -21.58 -12.39 16.85
N LYS A 925 -20.46 -13.02 16.49
CA LYS A 925 -20.36 -13.99 15.39
C LYS A 925 -21.37 -15.13 15.55
N ASN A 926 -22.06 -15.47 14.46
CA ASN A 926 -23.01 -16.58 14.37
C ASN A 926 -23.14 -17.02 12.89
N GLU A 927 -23.82 -18.13 12.62
CA GLU A 927 -23.95 -18.69 11.26
C GLU A 927 -24.53 -17.70 10.23
N SER A 928 -25.47 -16.83 10.64
CA SER A 928 -26.05 -15.81 9.76
C SER A 928 -25.19 -14.54 9.63
N TYR A 929 -24.24 -14.33 10.55
CA TYR A 929 -23.35 -13.17 10.59
C TYR A 929 -21.94 -13.60 11.04
N PRO A 930 -21.16 -14.30 10.19
CA PRO A 930 -19.92 -14.97 10.59
C PRO A 930 -18.81 -14.04 11.09
N SER A 931 -18.83 -12.76 10.71
CA SER A 931 -17.91 -11.73 11.22
C SER A 931 -18.44 -11.01 12.48
N GLY A 932 -19.74 -11.10 12.76
CA GLY A 932 -20.43 -10.22 13.70
C GLY A 932 -20.37 -8.74 13.30
N GLY A 933 -20.75 -7.85 14.22
CA GLY A 933 -20.50 -6.41 14.08
C GLY A 933 -19.08 -6.08 14.52
N LEU A 934 -18.23 -5.64 13.58
CA LEU A 934 -16.80 -5.39 13.88
C LEU A 934 -16.62 -4.33 14.99
N MET A 935 -17.23 -3.15 14.83
CA MET A 935 -17.12 -2.06 15.81
C MET A 935 -17.77 -2.40 17.16
N SER A 936 -18.94 -3.05 17.18
CA SER A 936 -19.58 -3.40 18.45
C SER A 936 -18.81 -4.47 19.23
N GLN A 937 -18.20 -5.45 18.56
CA GLN A 937 -17.31 -6.41 19.22
C GLN A 937 -15.99 -5.77 19.66
N HIS A 938 -15.46 -4.78 18.93
CA HIS A 938 -14.30 -4.01 19.38
C HIS A 938 -14.62 -3.20 20.64
N LEU A 939 -15.76 -2.51 20.67
CA LEU A 939 -16.25 -1.78 21.84
C LEU A 939 -16.52 -2.72 23.05
N ASP A 940 -17.01 -3.96 22.84
CA ASP A 940 -17.09 -4.99 23.90
C ASP A 940 -15.71 -5.56 24.30
N SER A 941 -14.68 -5.43 23.45
CA SER A 941 -13.30 -5.85 23.77
C SER A 941 -12.48 -4.81 24.54
N LEU A 942 -12.85 -3.51 24.48
CA LEU A 942 -12.07 -2.43 25.09
C LEU A 942 -11.90 -2.59 26.61
N ASN A 943 -10.68 -2.38 27.10
CA ASN A 943 -10.36 -2.30 28.52
C ASN A 943 -10.47 -0.86 29.04
N ILE A 944 -10.73 -0.69 30.34
CA ILE A 944 -10.68 0.62 30.98
C ILE A 944 -9.24 1.16 30.86
N GLY A 945 -9.10 2.38 30.34
CA GLY A 945 -7.82 2.99 29.98
C GLY A 945 -7.49 2.98 28.48
N GLU A 946 -8.20 2.21 27.66
CA GLU A 946 -8.06 2.24 26.19
C GLU A 946 -8.93 3.33 25.55
N SER A 947 -8.57 3.79 24.35
CA SER A 947 -9.20 4.96 23.71
C SER A 947 -9.82 4.66 22.35
N ILE A 948 -10.84 5.44 21.98
CA ILE A 948 -11.44 5.49 20.64
C ILE A 948 -11.22 6.87 20.01
N MET A 949 -11.15 6.92 18.68
CA MET A 949 -11.14 8.18 17.94
C MET A 949 -12.57 8.57 17.54
N VAL A 950 -12.96 9.83 17.74
CA VAL A 950 -14.33 10.30 17.53
C VAL A 950 -14.32 11.62 16.74
N LYS A 951 -15.14 11.72 15.69
CA LYS A 951 -15.40 12.96 14.92
C LYS A 951 -16.89 13.30 15.03
N GLY A 952 -17.23 14.56 15.29
CA GLY A 952 -18.60 14.98 15.55
C GLY A 952 -18.68 16.45 15.99
N PRO A 953 -19.89 17.05 16.10
CA PRO A 953 -21.19 16.44 15.85
C PRO A 953 -21.50 16.21 14.36
N LEU A 954 -22.31 15.20 14.06
CA LEU A 954 -22.66 14.74 12.71
C LEU A 954 -24.16 14.40 12.58
N GLY A 955 -24.65 14.24 11.36
CA GLY A 955 -26.06 14.00 11.10
C GLY A 955 -26.87 15.28 10.92
N HIS A 956 -28.04 15.15 10.29
CA HIS A 956 -28.75 16.24 9.62
C HIS A 956 -30.06 16.66 10.32
N ILE A 957 -30.41 16.00 11.42
CA ILE A 957 -31.55 16.33 12.29
C ILE A 957 -31.01 17.02 13.54
N HIS A 958 -31.68 18.07 14.01
CA HIS A 958 -31.34 18.74 15.27
C HIS A 958 -32.61 19.19 16.00
N TYR A 959 -32.91 18.58 17.13
CA TYR A 959 -34.04 18.96 17.98
C TYR A 959 -33.69 20.15 18.87
N ARG A 960 -34.48 21.23 18.79
CA ARG A 960 -34.26 22.49 19.52
C ARG A 960 -35.15 22.67 20.76
N GLY A 961 -36.12 21.76 20.99
CA GLY A 961 -37.12 21.88 22.05
C GLY A 961 -38.47 22.40 21.54
N LYS A 962 -39.53 22.10 22.30
CA LYS A 962 -40.91 22.63 22.13
C LYS A 962 -41.49 22.37 20.74
N GLY A 963 -41.25 21.15 20.24
CA GLY A 963 -41.62 20.67 18.90
C GLY A 963 -40.78 21.26 17.76
N GLN A 964 -39.81 22.13 18.04
CA GLN A 964 -38.96 22.74 17.02
C GLN A 964 -37.74 21.87 16.72
N PHE A 965 -37.46 21.68 15.43
CA PHE A 965 -36.28 20.94 14.98
C PHE A 965 -35.85 21.37 13.58
N ASP A 966 -34.57 21.22 13.29
CA ASP A 966 -34.04 21.35 11.94
C ASP A 966 -33.97 19.97 11.27
N VAL A 967 -34.21 19.94 9.96
CA VAL A 967 -33.76 18.86 9.07
C VAL A 967 -33.02 19.52 7.92
N ASN A 968 -31.77 19.14 7.67
CA ASN A 968 -30.92 19.78 6.63
C ASN A 968 -30.86 21.33 6.83
N ASN A 969 -30.74 21.79 8.08
CA ASN A 969 -30.83 23.19 8.52
C ASN A 969 -32.13 23.93 8.15
N SER A 970 -33.15 23.21 7.66
CA SER A 970 -34.49 23.76 7.40
C SER A 970 -35.38 23.59 8.63
N PRO A 971 -35.84 24.67 9.28
CA PRO A 971 -36.63 24.57 10.49
C PRO A 971 -38.01 23.95 10.24
N LYS A 972 -38.47 23.17 11.22
CA LYS A 972 -39.76 22.48 11.29
C LYS A 972 -40.37 22.72 12.67
N GLN A 973 -41.70 22.73 12.72
CA GLN A 973 -42.47 22.67 13.95
C GLN A 973 -43.36 21.43 13.88
N ALA A 974 -43.16 20.50 14.80
CA ALA A 974 -44.09 19.42 15.08
C ALA A 974 -44.99 19.77 16.27
N ARG A 975 -46.07 19.00 16.37
CA ARG A 975 -46.83 18.75 17.60
C ARG A 975 -46.76 17.27 18.00
N LYS A 976 -46.60 16.38 17.01
CA LYS A 976 -46.58 14.93 17.22
C LYS A 976 -45.37 14.26 16.57
N PHE A 977 -44.79 13.28 17.25
CA PHE A 977 -43.75 12.40 16.69
C PHE A 977 -44.18 10.93 16.67
N ALA A 978 -44.11 10.33 15.48
CA ALA A 978 -44.32 8.91 15.23
C ALA A 978 -42.96 8.21 15.08
N MET A 979 -42.45 7.66 16.16
CA MET A 979 -41.10 7.11 16.24
C MET A 979 -41.11 5.59 16.03
N VAL A 980 -40.16 5.08 15.24
CA VAL A 980 -39.96 3.64 15.01
C VAL A 980 -38.48 3.29 15.19
N ALA A 981 -38.19 2.49 16.22
CA ALA A 981 -36.83 2.05 16.56
C ALA A 981 -36.63 0.55 16.30
N GLY A 982 -35.43 0.17 15.84
CA GLY A 982 -35.01 -1.23 15.69
C GLY A 982 -33.69 -1.51 16.38
N GLY A 983 -33.69 -2.32 17.45
CA GLY A 983 -32.47 -2.67 18.19
C GLY A 983 -31.70 -1.45 18.72
N THR A 984 -30.50 -1.18 18.21
CA THR A 984 -29.68 -0.02 18.59
C THR A 984 -30.22 1.33 18.11
N GLY A 985 -31.13 1.33 17.13
CA GLY A 985 -31.78 2.54 16.60
C GLY A 985 -32.66 3.28 17.61
N ILE A 986 -32.78 2.76 18.84
CA ILE A 986 -33.36 3.51 19.96
C ILE A 986 -32.50 4.72 20.36
N THR A 987 -31.17 4.72 20.16
CA THR A 987 -30.29 5.74 20.77
C THR A 987 -30.47 7.18 20.24
N PRO A 988 -30.71 7.46 18.94
CA PRO A 988 -31.03 8.82 18.48
C PRO A 988 -32.44 9.25 18.89
N ILE A 989 -33.39 8.32 18.78
CA ILE A 989 -34.79 8.49 19.21
C ILE A 989 -34.86 8.83 20.72
N TYR A 990 -34.08 8.14 21.54
CA TYR A 990 -33.98 8.37 22.98
C TYR A 990 -33.43 9.76 23.33
N GLN A 991 -32.44 10.29 22.59
CA GLN A 991 -32.01 11.67 22.82
C GLN A 991 -33.15 12.68 22.64
N VAL A 992 -33.96 12.52 21.59
CA VAL A 992 -35.09 13.43 21.32
C VAL A 992 -36.18 13.27 22.37
N ILE A 993 -36.54 12.03 22.75
CA ILE A 993 -37.49 11.78 23.84
C ILE A 993 -36.98 12.38 25.16
N ARG A 994 -35.70 12.17 25.51
CA ARG A 994 -35.06 12.73 26.71
C ARG A 994 -35.15 14.26 26.73
N ALA A 995 -34.85 14.90 25.60
CA ALA A 995 -34.90 16.36 25.48
C ALA A 995 -36.31 16.94 25.63
N ILE A 996 -37.33 16.25 25.13
CA ILE A 996 -38.75 16.63 25.32
C ILE A 996 -39.15 16.43 26.79
N LEU A 997 -38.95 15.23 27.34
CA LEU A 997 -39.48 14.89 28.67
C LEU A 997 -38.71 15.53 29.84
N GLU A 998 -37.48 16.01 29.61
CA GLU A 998 -36.73 16.83 30.57
C GLU A 998 -37.04 18.34 30.50
N ASP A 999 -37.80 18.83 29.50
CA ASP A 999 -38.32 20.22 29.47
C ASP A 999 -39.82 20.23 29.81
N PRO A 1000 -40.24 20.71 31.00
CA PRO A 1000 -41.65 20.71 31.40
C PRO A 1000 -42.54 21.61 30.53
N GLU A 1001 -41.95 22.46 29.68
CA GLU A 1001 -42.65 23.32 28.74
C GLU A 1001 -42.79 22.69 27.34
N ASP A 1002 -42.19 21.51 27.09
CA ASP A 1002 -42.24 20.81 25.81
C ASP A 1002 -43.41 19.83 25.76
N SER A 1003 -44.54 20.31 25.24
CA SER A 1003 -45.80 19.56 25.14
C SER A 1003 -45.92 18.67 23.88
N THR A 1004 -44.79 18.31 23.26
CA THR A 1004 -44.75 17.42 22.08
C THR A 1004 -45.26 16.01 22.43
N ASP A 1005 -46.18 15.49 21.63
CA ASP A 1005 -46.84 14.19 21.84
C ASP A 1005 -46.15 13.08 21.04
N ILE A 1006 -45.73 12.00 21.71
CA ILE A 1006 -44.80 11.01 21.17
C ILE A 1006 -45.39 9.59 21.27
N SER A 1007 -45.47 8.91 20.13
CA SER A 1007 -45.65 7.46 20.07
C SER A 1007 -44.39 6.77 19.55
N LEU A 1008 -43.87 5.79 20.27
CA LEU A 1008 -42.74 4.96 19.87
C LEU A 1008 -43.18 3.50 19.66
N ILE A 1009 -42.89 2.93 18.48
CA ILE A 1009 -42.86 1.47 18.27
C ILE A 1009 -41.41 0.99 18.33
N TYR A 1010 -41.08 0.08 19.25
CA TYR A 1010 -39.70 -0.41 19.42
C TYR A 1010 -39.58 -1.92 19.15
N CYS A 1011 -38.97 -2.25 18.01
CA CYS A 1011 -38.84 -3.61 17.49
C CYS A 1011 -37.54 -4.29 17.97
N ASN A 1012 -37.67 -5.46 18.60
CA ASN A 1012 -36.56 -6.22 19.19
C ASN A 1012 -36.67 -7.74 18.91
N ARG A 1013 -35.64 -8.52 19.28
CA ARG A 1013 -35.66 -9.98 19.08
C ARG A 1013 -36.27 -10.75 20.25
N SER A 1014 -36.04 -10.31 21.48
CA SER A 1014 -36.61 -10.85 22.72
C SER A 1014 -36.78 -9.73 23.74
N GLU A 1015 -37.49 -10.00 24.85
CA GLU A 1015 -37.67 -9.06 25.96
C GLU A 1015 -36.33 -8.60 26.57
N SER A 1016 -35.38 -9.54 26.75
CA SER A 1016 -34.01 -9.28 27.26
C SER A 1016 -33.13 -8.43 26.34
N ASP A 1017 -33.62 -8.13 25.13
CA ASP A 1017 -32.90 -7.49 24.04
C ASP A 1017 -33.28 -6.00 23.91
N ILE A 1018 -34.26 -5.54 24.70
CA ILE A 1018 -34.84 -4.18 24.69
C ILE A 1018 -33.95 -3.25 25.53
N MET A 1019 -33.23 -2.35 24.86
CA MET A 1019 -32.35 -1.40 25.53
C MET A 1019 -33.19 -0.27 26.16
N LEU A 1020 -32.78 0.24 27.34
CA LEU A 1020 -33.45 1.35 28.05
C LEU A 1020 -34.91 1.08 28.48
N LYS A 1021 -35.37 -0.18 28.43
CA LYS A 1021 -36.78 -0.56 28.70
C LYS A 1021 -37.33 0.06 29.99
N ASP A 1022 -36.61 -0.06 31.09
CA ASP A 1022 -37.12 0.38 32.40
C ASP A 1022 -37.25 1.92 32.48
N GLN A 1023 -36.37 2.65 31.78
CA GLN A 1023 -36.44 4.11 31.66
C GLN A 1023 -37.61 4.56 30.76
N LEU A 1024 -37.89 3.81 29.69
CA LEU A 1024 -39.01 4.06 28.78
C LEU A 1024 -40.37 3.72 29.42
N ASP A 1025 -40.43 2.63 30.20
CA ASP A 1025 -41.63 2.28 30.96
C ASP A 1025 -41.90 3.32 32.08
N GLU A 1026 -40.86 3.73 32.83
CA GLU A 1026 -40.96 4.83 33.81
C GLU A 1026 -41.46 6.13 33.17
N TRP A 1027 -40.96 6.49 31.99
CA TRP A 1027 -41.41 7.69 31.28
C TRP A 1027 -42.86 7.59 30.81
N GLN A 1028 -43.31 6.42 30.34
CA GLN A 1028 -44.71 6.22 29.93
C GLN A 1028 -45.68 6.27 31.12
N GLU A 1029 -45.24 5.88 32.31
CA GLU A 1029 -46.04 6.01 33.54
C GLU A 1029 -46.08 7.45 34.08
N LYS A 1030 -45.04 8.25 33.83
CA LYS A 1030 -44.91 9.64 34.33
C LYS A 1030 -45.42 10.72 33.37
N HIS A 1031 -45.29 10.52 32.05
CA HIS A 1031 -45.53 11.55 31.03
C HIS A 1031 -46.68 11.16 30.10
N SER A 1032 -47.81 11.85 30.22
CA SER A 1032 -49.03 11.56 29.43
C SER A 1032 -48.89 11.84 27.92
N ASN A 1033 -47.84 12.56 27.53
CA ASN A 1033 -47.42 12.83 26.15
C ASN A 1033 -46.35 11.85 25.60
N PHE A 1034 -46.03 10.77 26.32
CA PHE A 1034 -45.15 9.71 25.80
C PHE A 1034 -45.81 8.32 25.89
N ARG A 1035 -45.68 7.54 24.82
CA ARG A 1035 -46.24 6.19 24.69
C ARG A 1035 -45.22 5.28 24.00
N VAL A 1036 -45.04 4.07 24.51
CA VAL A 1036 -44.13 3.06 23.94
C VAL A 1036 -44.80 1.70 23.80
N TRP A 1037 -44.75 1.17 22.58
CA TRP A 1037 -45.21 -0.15 22.23
C TRP A 1037 -44.05 -1.02 21.75
N TYR A 1038 -43.72 -2.06 22.50
CA TYR A 1038 -42.67 -2.99 22.12
C TYR A 1038 -43.24 -4.10 21.21
N THR A 1039 -42.41 -4.62 20.30
CA THR A 1039 -42.70 -5.92 19.66
C THR A 1039 -41.45 -6.78 19.59
N VAL A 1040 -41.61 -8.08 19.82
CA VAL A 1040 -40.51 -9.05 19.83
C VAL A 1040 -40.78 -10.24 18.91
N THR A 1041 -39.77 -10.64 18.14
CA THR A 1041 -39.89 -11.74 17.17
C THR A 1041 -39.67 -13.14 17.74
N GLY A 1042 -39.12 -13.24 18.96
CA GLY A 1042 -38.81 -14.49 19.64
C GLY A 1042 -39.84 -14.88 20.71
N PRO A 1043 -39.57 -15.94 21.50
CA PRO A 1043 -40.44 -16.35 22.60
C PRO A 1043 -40.64 -15.24 23.63
N VAL A 1044 -41.87 -15.12 24.13
CA VAL A 1044 -42.26 -14.19 25.19
C VAL A 1044 -42.48 -14.93 26.51
N ARG A 1045 -42.37 -14.21 27.62
CA ARG A 1045 -42.75 -14.70 28.94
C ARG A 1045 -44.28 -14.65 29.11
N GLU A 1046 -44.78 -15.46 30.03
CA GLU A 1046 -46.16 -15.37 30.51
C GLU A 1046 -46.40 -13.96 31.10
N GLY A 1047 -47.51 -13.32 30.73
CA GLY A 1047 -47.82 -11.93 31.09
C GLY A 1047 -47.27 -10.85 30.14
N TRP A 1048 -46.64 -11.19 29.02
CA TRP A 1048 -46.22 -10.19 28.01
C TRP A 1048 -47.42 -9.44 27.42
N LYS A 1049 -47.51 -8.12 27.69
CA LYS A 1049 -48.66 -7.26 27.38
C LYS A 1049 -48.58 -6.49 26.05
N TYR A 1050 -47.56 -6.73 25.23
CA TYR A 1050 -47.28 -5.98 24.00
C TYR A 1050 -47.25 -6.87 22.74
N GLY A 1051 -46.88 -6.30 21.59
CA GLY A 1051 -46.85 -7.00 20.31
C GLY A 1051 -45.89 -8.19 20.25
N THR A 1052 -46.17 -9.12 19.33
CA THR A 1052 -45.27 -10.21 18.95
C THR A 1052 -45.15 -10.31 17.44
N GLY A 1053 -43.99 -10.79 16.97
CA GLY A 1053 -43.65 -10.84 15.55
C GLY A 1053 -42.96 -9.57 15.05
N ARG A 1054 -42.93 -9.41 13.73
CA ARG A 1054 -42.40 -8.21 13.05
C ARG A 1054 -43.46 -7.11 13.03
N MET A 1055 -43.01 -5.86 12.97
CA MET A 1055 -43.84 -4.67 12.74
C MET A 1055 -44.81 -4.90 11.57
N SER A 1056 -46.08 -4.56 11.78
CA SER A 1056 -47.16 -4.66 10.79
C SER A 1056 -47.86 -3.30 10.60
N GLU A 1057 -48.58 -3.18 9.49
CA GLU A 1057 -49.46 -2.04 9.21
C GLU A 1057 -50.53 -1.84 10.28
N SER A 1058 -51.13 -2.91 10.80
CA SER A 1058 -52.08 -2.83 11.92
C SER A 1058 -51.45 -2.25 13.18
N MET A 1059 -50.23 -2.69 13.54
CA MET A 1059 -49.49 -2.22 14.71
C MET A 1059 -49.10 -0.74 14.57
N MET A 1060 -48.74 -0.30 13.35
CA MET A 1060 -48.45 1.10 13.08
C MET A 1060 -49.73 1.96 13.11
N ALA A 1061 -50.85 1.48 12.58
CA ALA A 1061 -52.14 2.16 12.60
C ALA A 1061 -52.75 2.28 14.01
N GLU A 1062 -52.46 1.33 14.90
CA GLU A 1062 -53.02 1.27 16.26
C GLU A 1062 -52.22 2.13 17.27
N HIS A 1063 -50.90 2.21 17.12
CA HIS A 1063 -50.02 2.81 18.15
C HIS A 1063 -49.32 4.12 17.73
N LEU A 1064 -49.19 4.42 16.43
CA LEU A 1064 -48.70 5.72 15.97
C LEU A 1064 -49.86 6.72 15.77
N PRO A 1065 -49.63 8.04 15.87
CA PRO A 1065 -50.64 9.02 15.51
C PRO A 1065 -51.04 8.92 14.03
N PRO A 1066 -52.22 9.42 13.64
CA PRO A 1066 -52.57 9.59 12.23
C PRO A 1066 -51.70 10.67 11.57
N SER A 1067 -51.55 10.55 10.25
CA SER A 1067 -50.92 11.59 9.41
C SER A 1067 -51.63 12.94 9.56
N ALA A 1068 -50.86 13.99 9.81
CA ALA A 1068 -51.31 15.37 9.90
C ALA A 1068 -50.15 16.32 9.56
N ALA A 1069 -50.43 17.60 9.30
CA ALA A 1069 -49.41 18.58 8.93
C ALA A 1069 -48.42 18.94 10.08
N ASP A 1070 -48.78 18.61 11.32
CA ASP A 1070 -47.98 18.75 12.54
C ASP A 1070 -47.49 17.40 13.11
N THR A 1071 -47.74 16.29 12.42
CA THR A 1071 -47.21 14.95 12.73
C THR A 1071 -45.99 14.66 11.84
N TYR A 1072 -44.86 14.31 12.46
CA TYR A 1072 -43.66 13.87 11.76
C TYR A 1072 -43.24 12.46 12.22
N ALA A 1073 -42.71 11.66 11.30
CA ALA A 1073 -42.20 10.33 11.61
C ALA A 1073 -40.67 10.32 11.68
N PHE A 1074 -40.13 9.62 12.68
CA PHE A 1074 -38.69 9.37 12.82
C PHE A 1074 -38.41 7.88 12.89
N ILE A 1075 -37.47 7.41 12.09
CA ILE A 1075 -37.18 5.99 11.89
C ILE A 1075 -35.68 5.77 12.15
N CYS A 1076 -35.31 4.69 12.85
CA CYS A 1076 -33.91 4.28 12.93
C CYS A 1076 -33.78 2.78 13.21
N GLY A 1077 -33.05 2.05 12.38
CA GLY A 1077 -32.78 0.63 12.60
C GLY A 1077 -32.04 -0.05 11.44
N PRO A 1078 -32.15 -1.38 11.31
CA PRO A 1078 -31.66 -2.08 10.14
C PRO A 1078 -32.49 -1.69 8.90
N GLN A 1079 -31.85 -1.48 7.74
CA GLN A 1079 -32.48 -1.05 6.48
C GLN A 1079 -33.81 -1.77 6.14
N THR A 1080 -33.93 -3.06 6.46
CA THR A 1080 -35.15 -3.85 6.25
C THR A 1080 -36.34 -3.36 7.08
N LEU A 1081 -36.11 -2.89 8.30
CA LEU A 1081 -37.13 -2.23 9.11
C LEU A 1081 -37.47 -0.88 8.49
N GLU A 1082 -36.46 -0.06 8.19
CA GLU A 1082 -36.64 1.32 7.72
C GLU A 1082 -37.45 1.39 6.42
N ASN A 1083 -37.09 0.57 5.42
CA ASN A 1083 -37.85 0.47 4.18
C ASN A 1083 -39.31 0.04 4.44
N THR A 1084 -39.52 -0.97 5.31
CA THR A 1084 -40.87 -1.42 5.70
C THR A 1084 -41.64 -0.32 6.43
N SER A 1085 -40.98 0.52 7.23
CA SER A 1085 -41.58 1.66 7.92
C SER A 1085 -42.00 2.73 6.93
N TYR A 1086 -41.15 3.12 5.98
CA TYR A 1086 -41.50 4.07 4.91
C TYR A 1086 -42.69 3.55 4.09
N ASP A 1087 -42.61 2.33 3.55
CA ASP A 1087 -43.65 1.72 2.72
C ASP A 1087 -44.97 1.51 3.48
N THR A 1088 -44.97 1.52 4.81
CA THR A 1088 -46.17 1.38 5.65
C THR A 1088 -46.73 2.72 6.10
N LEU A 1089 -45.89 3.68 6.47
CA LEU A 1089 -46.31 5.05 6.76
C LEU A 1089 -46.99 5.70 5.55
N GLU A 1090 -46.43 5.51 4.34
CA GLU A 1090 -47.00 6.01 3.08
C GLU A 1090 -48.40 5.42 2.82
N ARG A 1091 -48.62 4.13 3.13
CA ARG A 1091 -49.95 3.48 3.05
C ARG A 1091 -50.91 3.91 4.16
N LEU A 1092 -50.40 4.32 5.31
CA LEU A 1092 -51.14 5.00 6.39
C LEU A 1092 -51.31 6.51 6.15
N GLY A 1093 -51.01 7.00 4.94
CA GLY A 1093 -51.29 8.37 4.51
C GLY A 1093 -50.27 9.42 4.97
N TYR A 1094 -49.11 9.01 5.49
CA TYR A 1094 -48.01 9.94 5.77
C TYR A 1094 -47.39 10.42 4.45
N ASP A 1095 -47.26 11.74 4.30
CA ASP A 1095 -46.44 12.32 3.24
C ASP A 1095 -44.96 12.05 3.54
N ARG A 1096 -44.24 11.52 2.55
CA ARG A 1096 -42.83 11.14 2.67
C ARG A 1096 -41.93 12.31 3.09
N LYS A 1097 -42.32 13.57 2.81
CA LYS A 1097 -41.60 14.79 3.26
C LYS A 1097 -41.64 15.03 4.78
N PHE A 1098 -42.47 14.28 5.51
CA PHE A 1098 -42.60 14.32 6.97
C PHE A 1098 -41.95 13.09 7.64
N CYS A 1099 -41.29 12.21 6.89
CA CYS A 1099 -40.72 10.95 7.38
C CYS A 1099 -39.19 10.94 7.26
N PHE A 1100 -38.47 10.97 8.38
CA PHE A 1100 -37.02 11.12 8.42
C PHE A 1100 -36.32 9.92 9.09
N SER A 1101 -35.07 9.67 8.71
CA SER A 1101 -34.20 8.63 9.28
C SER A 1101 -32.97 9.25 9.95
N PHE A 1102 -32.51 8.70 11.09
CA PHE A 1102 -31.35 9.19 11.84
C PHE A 1102 -30.00 8.63 11.38
#